data_AF-A0A956P4Q6-F1
#
_entry.id   AF-A0A956P4Q6-F1
#
_cell.length_a   1.000
_cell.length_b   1.000
_cell.length_c   1.000
_cell.angle_alpha   90.00
_cell.angle_beta   90.00
_cell.angle_gamma   90.00
#
_symmetry.space_group_name_H-M   'P 1'
#
loop_
_entity.id
_entity.type
_entity.pdbx_description
1 polymer ?
#
loop_
_entity_poly.entity_id
_entity_poly.type
_entity_poly.pdbx_seq_one_letter_code
_entity_poly.pdbx_strand_id
1 'polypeptide(L)'
;MVRVGAFGPIVSIALAALVAGCGAGTPEVREGSASEPQAQNAEDFLIVDCLLPGQLRKLGGQMTYLTARRPIKTSAQDCELRGGEYVAYDRADYATALRVWLPTAEQGDAQAQTYVGEVYERGLGLAPDYEAARLWYRRAADQGSTRAMINLGNLYERGLGVPADPTEALNWYRRASGLDMVLTERGKVEGLERQVAERDAEIEKLRGALDRARSEASQGRRELEQRVRGARLVGDNLARAKDALTAAPAGEAESLRGEVERLQKMLAGERAEIERLRAQVFAAETRAERGAREIAALSTDGSAPAEPPSIQIIEPSMVMTRGFLTRGMTVARGVGAAPAPAPAGIVGHVSAPAGLKSLRVNGAEVQVDPRGIFRAPPTRAPQVQVVAVDRRGERAEVRFTVATGGAEIQPVAAPAAPAVDVDFGRYHALVIGNDAYRFLPRLESAVRDAEAVAAVLRDRYGFQVRVLKNVTRYETLSALNELRRKLTDQDNLLIYYAGHGELDRANVRGHWLPVDAEPENPTNWISNVAVTDLLNAMAARHVLIIADACYAGTLTLSATPEDTEVQGSAANLAWLRTVASKRARVALTSGGLKPVLDQGGGAHSIFAGALLEVLGENPDVLEGRRLFREVLARVLYASTGLGFDQTPEYSPIRYAGHEAGDFLLVPKQGS
;
A
#
# COMPACT_ATOMS: atom_id res chain seq x y z
N MET A 1 24.74 91.83 53.87
CA MET A 1 25.72 92.10 54.95
C MET A 1 26.37 90.76 55.30
N VAL A 2 27.63 90.49 54.89
CA VAL A 2 28.86 90.81 55.66
C VAL A 2 28.75 90.18 57.06
N ARG A 3 29.60 89.28 57.56
CA ARG A 3 30.88 88.65 57.18
C ARG A 3 31.17 87.66 58.34
N VAL A 4 31.98 86.62 58.08
CA VAL A 4 33.09 86.13 58.95
C VAL A 4 32.70 85.64 60.37
N GLY A 5 33.01 84.44 60.83
CA GLY A 5 34.08 83.52 60.49
C GLY A 5 34.80 83.08 61.76
N ALA A 6 35.35 81.86 61.71
CA ALA A 6 36.51 81.36 62.45
C ALA A 6 36.32 80.52 63.74
N PHE A 7 37.26 79.55 63.81
CA PHE A 7 37.78 78.76 64.93
C PHE A 7 37.22 77.34 65.15
N GLY A 8 37.93 76.34 64.58
CA GLY A 8 38.33 75.14 65.34
C GLY A 8 39.59 75.43 66.20
N PRO A 9 40.29 74.45 66.83
CA PRO A 9 40.39 73.04 66.40
C PRO A 9 40.63 71.99 67.56
N ILE A 10 40.95 70.74 67.14
CA ILE A 10 41.74 69.66 67.81
C ILE A 10 41.10 68.83 68.97
N VAL A 11 40.91 67.52 68.76
CA VAL A 11 41.69 66.38 69.33
C VAL A 11 40.98 65.03 69.11
N SER A 12 41.66 64.17 68.34
CA SER A 12 41.84 62.71 68.33
C SER A 12 40.87 61.69 68.96
N ILE A 13 40.31 60.84 68.08
CA ILE A 13 40.45 59.37 67.93
C ILE A 13 40.03 58.41 69.09
N ALA A 14 38.98 57.62 68.79
CA ALA A 14 38.64 56.21 69.10
C ALA A 14 38.57 55.74 70.58
N LEU A 15 37.65 54.85 71.00
CA LEU A 15 37.14 53.62 70.39
C LEU A 15 35.89 53.10 71.15
N ALA A 16 35.01 52.40 70.42
CA ALA A 16 34.05 51.36 70.84
C ALA A 16 32.82 51.69 71.73
N ALA A 17 31.62 51.61 71.13
CA ALA A 17 30.52 50.79 71.65
C ALA A 17 29.52 50.46 70.51
N LEU A 18 29.29 49.16 70.29
CA LEU A 18 28.25 48.59 69.44
C LEU A 18 26.85 48.94 69.98
N VAL A 19 25.93 49.35 69.09
CA VAL A 19 24.56 48.80 69.01
C VAL A 19 24.09 48.86 67.55
N ALA A 20 23.81 47.70 66.96
CA ALA A 20 23.28 47.55 65.61
C ALA A 20 21.74 47.74 65.60
N GLY A 21 21.25 48.49 64.62
CA GLY A 21 19.81 48.69 64.37
C GLY A 21 19.20 47.54 63.56
N CYS A 22 18.02 47.09 63.95
CA CYS A 22 17.23 46.12 63.20
C CYS A 22 16.43 46.81 62.09
N GLY A 23 16.69 46.44 60.84
CA GLY A 23 15.81 46.68 59.71
C GLY A 23 14.83 45.51 59.53
N ALA A 24 13.55 45.80 59.33
CA ALA A 24 12.55 44.86 58.88
C ALA A 24 12.09 45.30 57.47
N GLY A 25 12.86 44.89 56.46
CA GLY A 25 12.44 44.92 55.06
C GLY A 25 11.89 43.55 54.70
N THR A 26 10.65 43.49 54.25
CA THR A 26 10.00 42.32 53.65
C THR A 26 10.86 41.76 52.51
N PRO A 27 11.11 40.43 52.45
CA PRO A 27 11.78 39.87 51.29
C PRO A 27 10.80 39.89 50.13
N GLU A 28 11.09 40.74 49.16
CA GLU A 28 10.49 40.72 47.84
C GLU A 28 10.85 39.36 47.21
N VAL A 29 9.89 38.43 47.20
CA VAL A 29 10.01 37.17 46.48
C VAL A 29 10.03 37.54 45.00
N ARG A 30 11.23 37.67 44.44
CA ARG A 30 11.42 37.53 43.01
C ARG A 30 10.97 36.12 42.66
N GLU A 31 9.80 36.01 42.04
CA GLU A 31 9.44 34.88 41.21
C GLU A 31 10.50 34.79 40.11
N GLY A 32 11.60 34.12 40.42
CA GLY A 32 12.48 33.58 39.41
C GLY A 32 11.64 32.58 38.64
N SER A 33 11.26 32.95 37.42
CA SER A 33 10.89 31.98 36.40
C SER A 33 11.94 30.88 36.46
N ALA A 34 11.55 29.67 36.85
CA ALA A 34 12.41 28.51 36.72
C ALA A 34 12.77 28.42 35.24
N SER A 35 13.94 28.93 34.87
CA SER A 35 14.50 28.73 33.55
C SER A 35 14.68 27.23 33.44
N GLU A 36 13.95 26.61 32.51
CA GLU A 36 14.27 25.26 32.05
C GLU A 36 15.78 25.18 31.87
N PRO A 37 16.47 24.13 32.36
CA PRO A 37 17.88 23.97 32.09
C PRO A 37 18.06 24.02 30.57
N GLN A 38 18.71 25.07 30.08
CA GLN A 38 18.99 25.20 28.66
C GLN A 38 19.95 24.07 28.31
N ALA A 39 19.51 23.14 27.45
CA ALA A 39 20.38 22.14 26.86
C ALA A 39 21.57 22.87 26.22
N GLN A 40 22.77 22.56 26.69
CA GLN A 40 23.99 23.25 26.27
C GLN A 40 24.51 22.67 24.95
N ASN A 41 24.15 21.42 24.62
CA ASN A 41 24.65 20.69 23.46
C ASN A 41 23.52 19.92 22.73
N ALA A 42 23.71 19.60 21.44
CA ALA A 42 22.68 18.93 20.63
C ALA A 42 22.44 17.46 21.09
N GLU A 43 23.43 16.87 21.73
CA GLU A 43 23.46 15.53 22.32
C GLU A 43 22.44 15.37 23.45
N ASP A 44 22.15 16.45 24.17
CA ASP A 44 21.18 16.52 25.28
C ASP A 44 19.77 16.11 24.81
N PHE A 45 19.47 16.30 23.52
CA PHE A 45 18.18 15.99 22.91
C PHE A 45 18.08 14.57 22.36
N LEU A 46 19.19 13.82 22.30
CA LEU A 46 19.17 12.45 21.79
C LEU A 46 18.47 11.52 22.78
N ILE A 47 17.72 10.56 22.24
CA ILE A 47 17.00 9.59 23.04
C ILE A 47 17.96 8.56 23.63
N VAL A 48 17.76 8.23 24.91
CA VAL A 48 18.53 7.25 25.66
C VAL A 48 17.58 6.26 26.35
N ASP A 49 18.09 5.05 26.59
CA ASP A 49 17.46 4.07 27.47
C ASP A 49 17.78 4.44 28.92
N CYS A 50 16.82 5.07 29.58
CA CYS A 50 16.96 5.65 30.90
C CYS A 50 16.35 4.75 31.96
N LEU A 51 17.12 4.36 32.97
CA LEU A 51 16.63 3.66 34.14
C LEU A 51 16.37 4.67 35.27
N LEU A 52 15.09 4.99 35.49
CA LEU A 52 14.72 5.93 36.54
C LEU A 52 14.82 5.29 37.93
N PRO A 53 15.23 6.05 38.96
CA PRO A 53 15.26 5.58 40.32
C PRO A 53 13.86 5.26 40.84
N GLY A 54 13.79 4.35 41.81
CA GLY A 54 12.56 4.10 42.56
C GLY A 54 12.11 5.37 43.28
N GLN A 55 10.81 5.63 43.30
CA GLN A 55 10.24 6.74 44.04
C GLN A 55 9.83 6.27 45.43
N LEU A 56 10.17 7.06 46.45
CA LEU A 56 9.62 6.86 47.79
C LEU A 56 8.14 7.24 47.76
N ARG A 57 7.27 6.26 48.00
CA ARG A 57 5.83 6.45 48.08
C ARG A 57 5.33 6.16 49.48
N LYS A 58 4.35 6.94 49.92
CA LYS A 58 3.70 6.78 51.22
C LYS A 58 2.36 6.08 51.02
N LEU A 59 2.15 4.98 51.76
CA LEU A 59 0.87 4.28 51.82
C LEU A 59 0.25 4.57 53.20
N GLY A 60 -0.77 5.44 53.22
CA GLY A 60 -1.39 5.90 54.45
C GLY A 60 -0.48 6.82 55.30
N GLY A 61 -0.73 6.87 56.61
CA GLY A 61 -0.01 7.77 57.53
C GLY A 61 1.38 7.29 57.97
N GLN A 62 1.67 5.99 57.86
CA GLN A 62 2.78 5.36 58.60
C GLN A 62 3.75 4.52 57.75
N MET A 63 3.36 4.08 56.54
CA MET A 63 4.21 3.21 55.73
C MET A 63 4.81 3.97 54.54
N THR A 64 6.12 3.85 54.36
CA THR A 64 6.83 4.34 53.18
C THR A 64 7.48 3.15 52.48
N TYR A 65 7.35 3.06 51.16
CA TYR A 65 7.97 2.02 50.36
C TYR A 65 8.64 2.64 49.13
N LEU A 66 9.68 1.97 48.64
CA LEU A 66 10.38 2.37 47.41
C LEU A 66 9.73 1.64 46.23
N THR A 67 9.27 2.36 45.20
CA THR A 67 8.81 1.71 43.98
C THR A 67 9.98 1.04 43.26
N ALA A 68 9.68 0.03 42.44
CA ALA A 68 10.68 -0.50 41.52
C ALA A 68 11.24 0.61 40.62
N ARG A 69 12.51 0.45 40.21
CA ARG A 69 13.10 1.27 39.14
C ARG A 69 12.32 1.05 37.85
N ARG A 70 12.24 2.08 37.01
CA ARG A 70 11.44 2.04 35.79
C ARG A 70 12.28 2.38 34.57
N PRO A 71 12.41 1.48 33.59
CA PRO A 71 13.04 1.81 32.31
C PRO A 71 12.09 2.67 31.46
N ILE A 72 12.63 3.69 30.81
CA ILE A 72 11.92 4.53 29.85
C ILE A 72 12.86 4.94 28.69
N LYS A 73 12.28 5.27 27.54
CA LYS A 73 13.00 6.02 26.48
C LYS A 73 12.70 7.51 26.63
N THR A 74 13.72 8.34 26.80
CA THR A 74 13.59 9.80 26.93
C THR A 74 14.86 10.50 26.46
N SER A 75 14.88 11.82 26.32
CA SER A 75 16.12 12.53 25.99
C SER A 75 17.17 12.39 27.11
N ALA A 76 18.45 12.46 26.76
CA ALA A 76 19.56 12.46 27.73
C ALA A 76 19.33 13.51 28.83
N GLN A 77 18.97 14.72 28.44
CA GLN A 77 18.62 15.81 29.36
C GLN A 77 17.48 15.44 30.32
N ASP A 78 16.37 14.90 29.80
CA ASP A 78 15.23 14.54 30.64
C ASP A 78 15.58 13.42 31.63
N CYS A 79 16.45 12.50 31.22
CA CYS A 79 16.94 11.43 32.10
C CYS A 79 17.75 12.02 33.26
N GLU A 80 18.70 12.91 32.96
CA GLU A 80 19.52 13.59 33.97
C GLU A 80 18.68 14.38 34.96
N LEU A 81 17.75 15.19 34.45
CA LEU A 81 16.86 16.01 35.28
C LEU A 81 16.02 15.17 36.25
N ARG A 82 15.72 13.94 35.89
CA ARG A 82 14.93 13.01 36.71
C ARG A 82 15.80 12.08 37.55
N GLY A 83 17.12 12.30 37.57
CA GLY A 83 18.09 11.49 38.31
C GLY A 83 18.19 10.05 37.81
N GLY A 84 17.89 9.83 36.53
CA GLY A 84 17.97 8.52 35.89
C GLY A 84 19.40 8.12 35.52
N GLU A 85 19.63 6.82 35.47
CA GLU A 85 20.89 6.23 34.98
C GLU A 85 20.76 5.94 33.49
N TYR A 86 21.71 6.43 32.69
CA TYR A 86 21.85 6.10 31.27
C TYR A 86 23.33 6.17 30.89
N VAL A 87 23.68 5.60 29.74
CA VAL A 87 25.03 5.74 29.16
C VAL A 87 24.95 6.75 28.02
N ALA A 88 25.70 7.84 28.14
CA ALA A 88 25.83 8.83 27.09
C ALA A 88 26.69 8.26 25.95
N TYR A 89 26.12 8.15 24.75
CA TYR A 89 26.82 7.82 23.49
C TYR A 89 27.60 6.49 23.45
N ASP A 90 26.93 5.41 23.05
CA ASP A 90 27.43 4.44 22.06
C ASP A 90 26.29 3.46 21.70
N ARG A 91 25.49 3.81 20.68
CA ARG A 91 24.49 2.88 20.12
C ARG A 91 25.12 1.87 19.16
N ALA A 92 26.44 1.72 19.14
CA ALA A 92 27.06 0.51 18.63
C ALA A 92 26.86 -0.64 19.62
N ASP A 93 26.66 -0.39 20.92
CA ASP A 93 26.48 -1.46 21.92
C ASP A 93 25.11 -1.42 22.62
N TYR A 94 24.19 -2.26 22.12
CA TYR A 94 22.87 -2.46 22.73
C TYR A 94 22.91 -3.28 24.05
N ALA A 95 24.09 -3.70 24.54
CA ALA A 95 24.23 -4.34 25.85
C ALA A 95 23.74 -3.45 27.00
N THR A 96 23.96 -2.14 26.90
CA THR A 96 23.43 -1.20 27.90
C THR A 96 21.90 -1.17 27.86
N ALA A 97 21.31 -1.13 26.66
CA ALA A 97 19.86 -1.21 26.51
C ALA A 97 19.32 -2.53 27.07
N LEU A 98 19.99 -3.66 26.79
CA LEU A 98 19.61 -4.96 27.35
C LEU A 98 19.60 -4.94 28.88
N ARG A 99 20.64 -4.39 29.52
CA ARG A 99 20.72 -4.25 30.99
C ARG A 99 19.56 -3.44 31.57
N VAL A 100 19.10 -2.41 30.86
CA VAL A 100 17.98 -1.55 31.27
C VAL A 100 16.63 -2.26 31.12
N TRP A 101 16.40 -2.96 30.01
CA TRP A 101 15.09 -3.52 29.67
C TRP A 101 14.85 -4.96 30.11
N LEU A 102 15.89 -5.79 30.20
CA LEU A 102 15.78 -7.23 30.48
C LEU A 102 15.05 -7.54 31.79
N PRO A 103 15.37 -6.89 32.94
CA PRO A 103 14.68 -7.20 34.20
C PRO A 103 13.16 -6.94 34.14
N THR A 104 12.73 -5.91 33.41
CA THR A 104 11.31 -5.58 33.24
C THR A 104 10.63 -6.50 32.22
N ALA A 105 11.35 -6.92 31.17
CA ALA A 105 10.87 -7.90 30.21
C ALA A 105 10.63 -9.29 30.83
N GLU A 106 11.52 -9.71 31.74
CA GLU A 106 11.41 -10.96 32.52
C GLU A 106 10.21 -10.95 33.48
N GLN A 107 9.79 -9.78 33.95
CA GLN A 107 8.58 -9.60 34.77
C GLN A 107 7.29 -9.66 33.94
N GLY A 108 7.37 -9.82 32.62
CA GLY A 108 6.23 -10.01 31.74
C GLY A 108 5.79 -8.76 30.97
N ASP A 109 6.43 -7.60 31.14
CA ASP A 109 6.02 -6.37 30.48
C ASP A 109 6.20 -6.47 28.94
N ALA A 110 5.09 -6.42 28.19
CA ALA A 110 5.09 -6.63 26.75
C ALA A 110 5.90 -5.57 25.97
N GLN A 111 5.95 -4.33 26.47
CA GLN A 111 6.73 -3.26 25.85
C GLN A 111 8.23 -3.52 26.04
N ALA A 112 8.67 -3.85 27.25
CA ALA A 112 10.05 -4.22 27.55
C ALA A 112 10.48 -5.47 26.78
N GLN A 113 9.61 -6.49 26.68
CA GLN A 113 9.85 -7.67 25.84
C GLN A 113 10.06 -7.31 24.37
N THR A 114 9.27 -6.37 23.85
CA THR A 114 9.45 -5.87 22.47
C THR A 114 10.80 -5.15 22.33
N TYR A 115 11.20 -4.32 23.29
CA TYR A 115 12.50 -3.64 23.24
C TYR A 115 13.69 -4.61 23.38
N VAL A 116 13.58 -5.63 24.22
CA VAL A 116 14.61 -6.69 24.32
C VAL A 116 14.72 -7.45 23.00
N GLY A 117 13.60 -7.76 22.35
CA GLY A 117 13.60 -8.35 21.00
C GLY A 117 14.33 -7.48 19.98
N GLU A 118 14.08 -6.16 19.99
CA GLU A 118 14.75 -5.21 19.09
C GLU A 118 16.25 -5.10 19.37
N VAL A 119 16.65 -5.19 20.63
CA VAL A 119 18.05 -5.20 21.03
C VAL A 119 18.77 -6.44 20.45
N TYR A 120 18.16 -7.62 20.52
CA TYR A 120 18.72 -8.83 19.91
C TYR A 120 18.72 -8.80 18.37
N GLU A 121 17.66 -8.24 17.75
CA GLU A 121 17.58 -8.07 16.29
C GLU A 121 18.62 -7.07 15.75
N ARG A 122 18.95 -6.03 16.52
CA ARG A 122 19.97 -5.03 16.16
C ARG A 122 21.40 -5.51 16.43
N GLY A 123 21.58 -6.45 17.35
CA GLY A 123 22.87 -6.97 17.79
C GLY A 123 23.48 -6.13 18.92
N LEU A 124 24.21 -6.77 19.85
CA LEU A 124 24.80 -6.15 21.05
C LEU A 124 26.23 -5.66 20.79
N GLY A 125 26.46 -4.93 19.70
CA GLY A 125 27.83 -4.64 19.22
C GLY A 125 28.54 -5.83 18.55
N LEU A 126 27.79 -6.92 18.32
CA LEU A 126 28.17 -8.13 17.58
C LEU A 126 27.06 -8.48 16.56
N ALA A 127 27.16 -9.65 15.93
CA ALA A 127 26.12 -10.17 15.04
C ALA A 127 24.75 -10.26 15.76
N PRO A 128 23.63 -9.91 15.09
CA PRO A 128 22.28 -10.10 15.60
C PRO A 128 21.97 -11.54 16.03
N ASP A 129 21.16 -11.69 17.08
CA ASP A 129 20.58 -12.97 17.51
C ASP A 129 19.08 -12.96 17.21
N TYR A 130 18.74 -13.32 15.98
CA TYR A 130 17.37 -13.31 15.50
C TYR A 130 16.48 -14.37 16.17
N GLU A 131 17.05 -15.45 16.67
CA GLU A 131 16.32 -16.49 17.40
C GLU A 131 15.88 -15.99 18.77
N ALA A 132 16.79 -15.34 19.51
CA ALA A 132 16.43 -14.65 20.75
C ALA A 132 15.40 -13.54 20.48
N ALA A 133 15.59 -12.73 19.43
CA ALA A 133 14.64 -11.69 19.05
C ALA A 133 13.23 -12.26 18.81
N ARG A 134 13.13 -13.34 18.05
CA ARG A 134 11.86 -14.03 17.76
C ARG A 134 11.16 -14.51 19.03
N LEU A 135 11.88 -15.11 19.97
CA LEU A 135 11.30 -15.59 21.23
C LEU A 135 10.72 -14.44 22.05
N TRP A 136 11.44 -13.32 22.15
CA TRP A 136 10.97 -12.15 22.88
C TRP A 136 9.79 -11.47 22.19
N TYR A 137 9.84 -11.33 20.87
CA TYR A 137 8.70 -10.80 20.12
C TYR A 137 7.48 -11.72 20.24
N ARG A 138 7.65 -13.04 20.23
CA ARG A 138 6.54 -13.98 20.41
C ARG A 138 5.85 -13.78 21.75
N ARG A 139 6.61 -13.64 22.85
CA ARG A 139 6.07 -13.35 24.18
C ARG A 139 5.26 -12.06 24.22
N ALA A 140 5.78 -10.99 23.60
CA ALA A 140 5.08 -9.71 23.54
C ALA A 140 3.83 -9.77 22.62
N ALA A 141 3.92 -10.46 21.49
CA ALA A 141 2.84 -10.62 20.53
C ALA A 141 1.67 -11.45 21.10
N ASP A 142 1.96 -12.49 21.89
CA ASP A 142 0.95 -13.29 22.57
C ASP A 142 0.19 -12.48 23.65
N GLN A 143 0.78 -11.39 24.14
CA GLN A 143 0.13 -10.39 25.00
C GLN A 143 -0.59 -9.27 24.23
N GLY A 144 -0.65 -9.35 22.90
CA GLY A 144 -1.34 -8.36 22.06
C GLY A 144 -0.48 -7.19 21.60
N SER A 145 0.86 -7.22 21.77
CA SER A 145 1.74 -6.17 21.24
C SER A 145 1.74 -6.17 19.70
N THR A 146 1.03 -5.20 19.12
CA THR A 146 0.96 -5.01 17.66
C THR A 146 2.36 -4.81 17.06
N ARG A 147 3.23 -4.05 17.74
CA ARG A 147 4.63 -3.85 17.32
C ARG A 147 5.41 -5.15 17.26
N ALA A 148 5.26 -6.02 18.27
CA ALA A 148 5.94 -7.30 18.29
C ALA A 148 5.42 -8.26 17.20
N MET A 149 4.11 -8.23 16.90
CA MET A 149 3.54 -8.98 15.78
C MET A 149 4.16 -8.54 14.44
N ILE A 150 4.30 -7.23 14.20
CA ILE A 150 4.94 -6.72 12.98
C ILE A 150 6.40 -7.16 12.91
N ASN A 151 7.15 -7.04 14.02
CA ASN A 151 8.54 -7.46 14.05
C ASN A 151 8.68 -8.99 13.81
N LEU A 152 7.78 -9.83 14.34
CA LEU A 152 7.73 -11.26 14.00
C LEU A 152 7.45 -11.50 12.53
N GLY A 153 6.46 -10.81 11.97
CA GLY A 153 6.13 -10.90 10.55
C GLY A 153 7.35 -10.59 9.69
N ASN A 154 8.15 -9.60 10.07
CA ASN A 154 9.38 -9.26 9.38
C ASN A 154 10.46 -10.34 9.46
N LEU A 155 10.62 -11.00 10.62
CA LEU A 155 11.57 -12.12 10.77
C LEU A 155 11.19 -13.28 9.82
N TYR A 156 9.90 -13.61 9.71
CA TYR A 156 9.41 -14.62 8.77
C TYR A 156 9.50 -14.19 7.31
N GLU A 157 9.21 -12.94 6.99
CA GLU A 157 9.30 -12.41 5.62
C GLU A 157 10.73 -12.48 5.08
N ARG A 158 11.72 -12.14 5.92
CA ARG A 158 13.13 -12.06 5.54
C ARG A 158 13.91 -13.34 5.80
N GLY A 159 13.32 -14.31 6.49
CA GLY A 159 14.01 -15.52 6.92
C GLY A 159 15.15 -15.23 7.91
N LEU A 160 14.95 -14.30 8.84
CA LEU A 160 15.95 -13.90 9.84
C LEU A 160 15.76 -14.73 11.12
N GLY A 161 16.68 -15.65 11.39
CA GLY A 161 16.57 -16.57 12.53
C GLY A 161 15.44 -17.59 12.40
N VAL A 162 14.76 -17.65 11.26
CA VAL A 162 13.77 -18.67 10.87
C VAL A 162 13.81 -18.84 9.36
N PRO A 163 13.37 -19.98 8.79
CA PRO A 163 13.13 -20.06 7.36
C PRO A 163 12.14 -18.99 6.91
N ALA A 164 12.35 -18.42 5.71
CA ALA A 164 11.42 -17.45 5.16
C ALA A 164 10.04 -18.10 4.91
N ASP A 165 8.98 -17.49 5.45
CA ASP A 165 7.60 -17.92 5.31
C ASP A 165 6.69 -16.70 5.09
N PRO A 166 6.42 -16.33 3.83
CA PRO A 166 5.55 -15.21 3.49
C PRO A 166 4.12 -15.37 4.02
N THR A 167 3.63 -16.60 4.19
CA THR A 167 2.27 -16.88 4.69
C THR A 167 2.19 -16.58 6.17
N GLU A 168 3.16 -17.06 6.96
CA GLU A 168 3.24 -16.77 8.38
C GLU A 168 3.50 -15.27 8.63
N ALA A 169 4.36 -14.64 7.81
CA ALA A 169 4.56 -13.20 7.85
C ALA A 169 3.24 -12.42 7.67
N LEU A 170 2.46 -12.79 6.65
CA LEU A 170 1.17 -12.17 6.36
C LEU A 170 0.15 -12.41 7.49
N ASN A 171 0.16 -13.59 8.13
CA ASN A 171 -0.68 -13.87 9.30
C ASN A 171 -0.37 -12.92 10.47
N TRP A 172 0.92 -12.70 10.75
CA TRP A 172 1.35 -11.75 11.77
C TRP A 172 0.96 -10.31 11.45
N TYR A 173 1.14 -9.88 10.20
CA TYR A 173 0.74 -8.54 9.75
C TYR A 173 -0.78 -8.32 9.82
N ARG A 174 -1.57 -9.35 9.50
CA ARG A 174 -3.04 -9.30 9.60
C ARG A 174 -3.51 -9.23 11.04
N ARG A 175 -2.94 -10.06 11.92
CA ARG A 175 -3.22 -10.05 13.35
C ARG A 175 -2.87 -8.69 13.97
N ALA A 176 -1.73 -8.12 13.58
CA ALA A 176 -1.33 -6.76 13.97
C ALA A 176 -2.38 -5.71 13.54
N SER A 177 -2.97 -5.88 12.37
CA SER A 177 -4.01 -5.02 11.80
C SER A 177 -5.43 -5.30 12.32
N GLY A 178 -5.59 -6.23 13.28
CA GLY A 178 -6.90 -6.62 13.81
C GLY A 178 -7.77 -7.44 12.85
N LEU A 179 -7.20 -7.91 11.74
CA LEU A 179 -7.86 -8.82 10.81
C LEU A 179 -7.64 -10.25 11.30
N ASP A 180 -8.61 -10.81 12.01
CA ASP A 180 -8.56 -12.17 12.57
C ASP A 180 -8.88 -13.23 11.51
N MET A 181 -8.07 -13.27 10.45
CA MET A 181 -8.08 -14.34 9.44
C MET A 181 -6.67 -14.90 9.30
N VAL A 182 -6.46 -16.09 9.87
CA VAL A 182 -5.27 -16.90 9.61
C VAL A 182 -5.39 -17.46 8.19
N LEU A 183 -4.54 -16.98 7.28
CA LEU A 183 -4.27 -17.68 6.03
C LEU A 183 -3.48 -18.94 6.40
N THR A 184 -4.19 -20.04 6.61
CA THR A 184 -3.57 -21.36 6.50
C THR A 184 -3.71 -21.80 5.04
N GLU A 185 -2.65 -22.37 4.46
CA GLU A 185 -2.77 -23.06 3.16
C GLU A 185 -3.93 -24.07 3.16
N ARG A 186 -4.20 -24.65 4.33
CA ARG A 186 -5.31 -25.56 4.60
C ARG A 186 -6.69 -25.00 4.23
N GLY A 187 -6.96 -23.72 4.47
CA GLY A 187 -8.25 -23.11 4.15
C GLY A 187 -8.49 -22.95 2.64
N LYS A 188 -7.42 -22.72 1.85
CA LYS A 188 -7.51 -22.67 0.38
C LYS A 188 -7.66 -24.07 -0.20
N VAL A 189 -6.94 -25.05 0.34
CA VAL A 189 -7.02 -26.45 -0.08
C VAL A 189 -8.39 -27.04 0.23
N GLU A 190 -8.94 -26.85 1.43
CA GLU A 190 -10.29 -27.35 1.78
C GLU A 190 -11.38 -26.72 0.91
N GLY A 191 -11.24 -25.45 0.51
CA GLY A 191 -12.16 -24.79 -0.40
C GLY A 191 -12.09 -25.34 -1.82
N LEU A 192 -10.89 -25.59 -2.33
CA LEU A 192 -10.67 -26.18 -3.65
C LEU A 192 -11.09 -27.66 -3.69
N GLU A 193 -10.80 -28.44 -2.65
CA GLU A 193 -11.23 -29.84 -2.51
C GLU A 193 -12.75 -29.98 -2.52
N ARG A 194 -13.48 -29.07 -1.85
CA ARG A 194 -14.95 -29.04 -1.93
C ARG A 194 -15.44 -28.73 -3.35
N GLN A 195 -14.83 -27.76 -4.02
CA GLN A 195 -15.20 -27.41 -5.41
C GLN A 195 -14.92 -28.55 -6.39
N VAL A 196 -13.82 -29.29 -6.21
CA VAL A 196 -13.48 -30.48 -7.00
C VAL A 196 -14.48 -31.60 -6.72
N ALA A 197 -14.77 -31.89 -5.45
CA ALA A 197 -15.74 -32.92 -5.07
C ALA A 197 -17.17 -32.64 -5.59
N GLU A 198 -17.60 -31.37 -5.57
CA GLU A 198 -18.88 -30.95 -6.15
C GLU A 198 -18.92 -31.11 -7.67
N ARG A 199 -17.84 -30.75 -8.37
CA ARG A 199 -17.71 -30.94 -9.83
C ARG A 199 -17.70 -32.42 -10.21
N ASP A 200 -16.98 -33.26 -9.47
CA ASP A 200 -16.91 -34.71 -9.71
C ASP A 200 -18.28 -35.37 -9.50
N ALA A 201 -19.02 -34.98 -8.47
CA ALA A 201 -20.37 -35.48 -8.22
C ALA A 201 -21.34 -35.11 -9.36
N GLU A 202 -21.25 -33.90 -9.91
CA GLU A 202 -22.08 -33.48 -11.04
C GLU A 202 -21.67 -34.19 -12.35
N ILE A 203 -20.37 -34.41 -12.60
CA ILE A 203 -19.87 -35.19 -13.74
C ILE A 203 -20.41 -36.62 -13.69
N GLU A 204 -20.40 -37.29 -12.52
CA GLU A 204 -20.92 -38.65 -12.37
C GLU A 204 -22.43 -38.72 -12.63
N LYS A 205 -23.19 -37.74 -12.14
CA LYS A 205 -24.63 -37.63 -12.42
C LYS A 205 -24.90 -37.46 -13.92
N LEU A 206 -24.13 -36.61 -14.60
CA LEU A 206 -24.23 -36.39 -16.05
C LEU A 206 -23.82 -37.64 -16.84
N ARG A 207 -22.78 -38.38 -16.41
CA ARG A 207 -22.39 -39.68 -17.01
C ARG A 207 -23.53 -40.69 -16.93
N GLY A 208 -24.16 -40.82 -15.76
CA GLY A 208 -25.32 -41.70 -15.59
C GLY A 208 -26.51 -41.29 -16.48
N ALA A 209 -26.75 -40.00 -16.69
CA ALA A 209 -27.78 -39.52 -17.62
C ALA A 209 -27.43 -39.78 -19.09
N LEU A 210 -26.17 -39.60 -19.47
CA LEU A 210 -25.64 -39.86 -20.80
C LEU A 210 -25.79 -41.34 -21.18
N ASP A 211 -25.42 -42.24 -20.28
CA ASP A 211 -25.51 -43.68 -20.53
C ASP A 211 -26.96 -44.14 -20.69
N ARG A 212 -27.89 -43.61 -19.89
CA ARG A 212 -29.34 -43.84 -20.08
C ARG A 212 -29.81 -43.36 -21.45
N ALA A 213 -29.47 -42.13 -21.84
CA ALA A 213 -29.87 -41.56 -23.13
C ALA A 213 -29.28 -42.35 -24.32
N ARG A 214 -28.02 -42.80 -24.23
CA ARG A 214 -27.39 -43.66 -25.24
C ARG A 214 -28.06 -45.03 -25.33
N SER A 215 -28.40 -45.63 -24.19
CA SER A 215 -29.11 -46.90 -24.13
C SER A 215 -30.49 -46.78 -24.80
N GLU A 216 -31.27 -45.76 -24.44
CA GLU A 216 -32.57 -45.44 -25.03
C GLU A 216 -32.47 -45.25 -26.55
N ALA A 217 -31.50 -44.46 -27.03
CA ALA A 217 -31.27 -44.28 -28.46
C ALA A 217 -30.93 -45.61 -29.16
N SER A 218 -30.06 -46.43 -28.56
CA SER A 218 -29.67 -47.74 -29.13
C SER A 218 -30.85 -48.72 -29.22
N GLN A 219 -31.71 -48.74 -28.20
CA GLN A 219 -32.90 -49.59 -28.16
C GLN A 219 -33.93 -49.11 -29.18
N GLY A 220 -34.21 -47.80 -29.21
CA GLY A 220 -35.11 -47.19 -30.17
C GLY A 220 -34.66 -47.39 -31.62
N ARG A 221 -33.35 -47.32 -31.93
CA ARG A 221 -32.83 -47.64 -33.27
C ARG A 221 -33.10 -49.09 -33.67
N ARG A 222 -32.85 -50.05 -32.76
CA ARG A 222 -33.11 -51.47 -33.02
C ARG A 222 -34.60 -51.73 -33.29
N GLU A 223 -35.48 -51.14 -32.50
CA GLU A 223 -36.94 -51.29 -32.70
C GLU A 223 -37.39 -50.61 -34.00
N LEU A 224 -36.91 -49.40 -34.27
CA LEU A 224 -37.19 -48.66 -35.50
C LEU A 224 -36.79 -49.47 -36.74
N GLU A 225 -35.61 -50.07 -36.74
CA GLU A 225 -35.16 -50.95 -37.82
C GLU A 225 -36.07 -52.17 -38.00
N GLN A 226 -36.50 -52.80 -36.92
CA GLN A 226 -37.44 -53.94 -36.98
C GLN A 226 -38.77 -53.52 -37.59
N ARG A 227 -39.34 -52.39 -37.17
CA ARG A 227 -40.61 -51.88 -37.70
C ARG A 227 -40.51 -51.42 -39.14
N VAL A 228 -39.42 -50.76 -39.54
CA VAL A 228 -39.18 -50.39 -40.95
C VAL A 228 -39.11 -51.64 -41.84
N ARG A 229 -38.45 -52.71 -41.39
CA ARG A 229 -38.45 -54.00 -42.10
C ARG A 229 -39.87 -54.60 -42.19
N GLY A 230 -40.62 -54.60 -41.09
CA GLY A 230 -42.01 -55.08 -41.06
C GLY A 230 -42.93 -54.30 -42.01
N ALA A 231 -42.88 -52.96 -41.96
CA ALA A 231 -43.65 -52.07 -42.82
C ALA A 231 -43.32 -52.28 -44.31
N ARG A 232 -42.06 -52.58 -44.64
CA ARG A 232 -41.65 -52.92 -46.02
C ARG A 232 -42.34 -54.20 -46.50
N LEU A 233 -42.36 -55.25 -45.68
CA LEU A 233 -43.05 -56.50 -46.02
C LEU A 233 -44.56 -56.29 -46.21
N VAL A 234 -45.21 -55.51 -45.35
CA VAL A 234 -46.63 -55.14 -45.48
C VAL A 234 -46.85 -54.34 -46.77
N GLY A 235 -45.94 -53.42 -47.10
CA GLY A 235 -45.96 -52.65 -48.35
C GLY A 235 -45.84 -53.52 -49.60
N ASP A 236 -44.91 -54.49 -49.60
CA ASP A 236 -44.72 -55.43 -50.71
C ASP A 236 -45.94 -56.35 -50.88
N ASN A 237 -46.55 -56.81 -49.78
CA ASN A 237 -47.81 -57.56 -49.81
C ASN A 237 -48.96 -56.72 -50.35
N LEU A 238 -49.06 -55.45 -49.94
CA LEU A 238 -50.07 -54.53 -50.44
C LEU A 238 -49.93 -54.27 -51.94
N ALA A 239 -48.71 -54.12 -52.45
CA ALA A 239 -48.45 -54.01 -53.89
C ALA A 239 -48.93 -55.25 -54.64
N ARG A 240 -48.54 -56.45 -54.18
CA ARG A 240 -49.02 -57.72 -54.77
C ARG A 240 -50.55 -57.85 -54.76
N ALA A 241 -51.20 -57.49 -53.65
CA ALA A 241 -52.65 -57.55 -53.52
C ALA A 241 -53.36 -56.56 -54.46
N LYS A 242 -52.79 -55.37 -54.67
CA LYS A 242 -53.30 -54.39 -55.64
C LYS A 242 -53.14 -54.89 -57.08
N ASP A 243 -51.99 -55.46 -57.43
CA ASP A 243 -51.74 -56.01 -58.76
C ASP A 243 -52.72 -57.16 -59.06
N ALA A 244 -52.90 -58.08 -58.10
CA ALA A 244 -53.89 -59.17 -58.20
C ALA A 244 -55.33 -58.65 -58.35
N LEU A 245 -55.71 -57.61 -57.60
CA LEU A 245 -57.02 -56.99 -57.70
C LEU A 245 -57.29 -56.39 -59.10
N THR A 246 -56.26 -55.85 -59.78
CA THR A 246 -56.41 -55.33 -61.15
C THR A 246 -56.62 -56.41 -62.21
N ALA A 247 -56.20 -57.65 -61.93
CA ALA A 247 -56.29 -58.79 -62.85
C ALA A 247 -57.49 -59.73 -62.57
N ALA A 248 -58.28 -59.48 -61.51
CA ALA A 248 -59.27 -60.43 -61.00
C ALA A 248 -60.66 -60.31 -61.69
N PRO A 249 -61.36 -61.44 -61.92
CA PRO A 249 -62.75 -61.45 -62.39
C PRO A 249 -63.74 -60.96 -61.31
N ALA A 250 -64.93 -60.52 -61.72
CA ALA A 250 -65.87 -59.76 -60.89
C ALA A 250 -66.26 -60.40 -59.54
N GLY A 251 -66.23 -61.73 -59.42
CA GLY A 251 -66.54 -62.46 -58.18
C GLY A 251 -65.41 -62.52 -57.15
N GLU A 252 -64.13 -62.39 -57.56
CA GLU A 252 -62.97 -62.43 -56.65
C GLU A 252 -62.48 -61.03 -56.24
N ALA A 253 -62.88 -60.01 -57.00
CA ALA A 253 -62.48 -58.62 -56.78
C ALA A 253 -62.96 -58.03 -55.44
N GLU A 254 -64.08 -58.51 -54.88
CA GLU A 254 -64.62 -57.99 -53.62
C GLU A 254 -63.79 -58.43 -52.40
N SER A 255 -63.37 -59.70 -52.36
CA SER A 255 -62.49 -60.22 -51.30
C SER A 255 -61.11 -59.55 -51.32
N LEU A 256 -60.53 -59.36 -52.51
CA LEU A 256 -59.24 -58.70 -52.69
C LEU A 256 -59.29 -57.21 -52.31
N ARG A 257 -60.42 -56.51 -52.51
CA ARG A 257 -60.60 -55.14 -52.01
C ARG A 257 -60.54 -55.07 -50.48
N GLY A 258 -61.20 -56.00 -49.78
CA GLY A 258 -61.15 -56.09 -48.32
C GLY A 258 -59.73 -56.35 -47.79
N GLU A 259 -58.96 -57.19 -48.49
CA GLU A 259 -57.55 -57.45 -48.16
C GLU A 259 -56.64 -56.24 -48.39
N VAL A 260 -56.81 -55.53 -49.52
CA VAL A 260 -56.09 -54.28 -49.81
C VAL A 260 -56.38 -53.22 -48.76
N GLU A 261 -57.64 -53.01 -48.36
CA GLU A 261 -58.01 -52.03 -47.34
C GLU A 261 -57.39 -52.37 -45.97
N ARG A 262 -57.38 -53.66 -45.61
CA ARG A 262 -56.76 -54.15 -44.38
C ARG A 262 -55.24 -53.88 -44.37
N LEU A 263 -54.54 -54.22 -45.44
CA LEU A 263 -53.10 -54.00 -45.58
C LEU A 263 -52.74 -52.51 -45.62
N GLN A 264 -53.61 -51.66 -46.21
CA GLN A 264 -53.46 -50.20 -46.18
C GLN A 264 -53.54 -49.65 -44.75
N LYS A 265 -54.54 -50.06 -43.97
CA LYS A 265 -54.68 -49.64 -42.57
C LYS A 265 -53.49 -50.10 -41.72
N MET A 266 -53.04 -51.33 -41.93
CA MET A 266 -51.86 -51.88 -41.23
C MET A 266 -50.58 -51.10 -41.55
N LEU A 267 -50.35 -50.79 -42.84
CA LEU A 267 -49.19 -49.99 -43.27
C LEU A 267 -49.25 -48.55 -42.73
N ALA A 268 -50.44 -47.94 -42.66
CA ALA A 268 -50.62 -46.61 -42.08
C ALA A 268 -50.30 -46.62 -40.57
N GLY A 269 -50.72 -47.65 -39.83
CA GLY A 269 -50.39 -47.83 -38.43
C GLY A 269 -48.89 -48.00 -38.19
N GLU A 270 -48.21 -48.86 -38.95
CA GLU A 270 -46.76 -49.04 -38.86
C GLU A 270 -45.99 -47.76 -39.20
N ARG A 271 -46.45 -46.99 -40.20
CA ARG A 271 -45.84 -45.69 -40.54
C ARG A 271 -45.95 -44.67 -39.40
N ALA A 272 -47.10 -44.61 -38.72
CA ALA A 272 -47.29 -43.71 -37.58
C ALA A 272 -46.36 -44.08 -36.41
N GLU A 273 -46.20 -45.38 -36.13
CA GLU A 273 -45.31 -45.85 -35.06
C GLU A 273 -43.82 -45.66 -35.40
N ILE A 274 -43.44 -45.83 -36.67
CA ILE A 274 -42.09 -45.51 -37.16
C ILE A 274 -41.75 -44.04 -36.95
N GLU A 275 -42.67 -43.12 -37.28
CA GLU A 275 -42.46 -41.68 -37.06
C GLU A 275 -42.35 -41.34 -35.56
N ARG A 276 -43.16 -41.97 -34.72
CA ARG A 276 -43.05 -41.83 -33.26
C ARG A 276 -41.70 -42.30 -32.73
N LEU A 277 -41.23 -43.48 -33.15
CA LEU A 277 -39.93 -44.02 -32.75
C LEU A 277 -38.76 -43.18 -33.27
N ARG A 278 -38.85 -42.65 -34.50
CA ARG A 278 -37.86 -41.69 -35.04
C ARG A 278 -37.73 -40.45 -34.16
N ALA A 279 -38.86 -39.87 -33.75
CA ALA A 279 -38.87 -38.72 -32.85
C ALA A 279 -38.28 -39.05 -31.47
N GLN A 280 -38.56 -40.23 -30.92
CA GLN A 280 -38.00 -40.69 -29.65
C GLN A 280 -36.48 -40.91 -29.73
N VAL A 281 -35.99 -41.56 -30.79
CA VAL A 281 -34.55 -41.77 -31.02
C VAL A 281 -33.83 -40.43 -31.15
N PHE A 282 -34.35 -39.51 -31.96
CA PHE A 282 -33.76 -38.18 -32.14
C PHE A 282 -33.69 -37.40 -30.81
N ALA A 283 -34.75 -37.45 -29.99
CA ALA A 283 -34.76 -36.80 -28.68
C ALA A 283 -33.76 -37.43 -27.69
N ALA A 284 -33.56 -38.75 -27.73
CA ALA A 284 -32.56 -39.43 -26.92
C ALA A 284 -31.12 -39.11 -27.36
N GLU A 285 -30.87 -39.07 -28.67
CA GLU A 285 -29.57 -38.68 -29.24
C GLU A 285 -29.21 -37.24 -28.90
N THR A 286 -30.15 -36.31 -29.04
CA THR A 286 -29.94 -34.90 -28.68
C THR A 286 -29.61 -34.74 -27.20
N ARG A 287 -30.27 -35.51 -26.31
CA ARG A 287 -29.94 -35.53 -24.87
C ARG A 287 -28.54 -36.09 -24.61
N ALA A 288 -28.15 -37.15 -25.32
CA ALA A 288 -26.81 -37.73 -25.21
C ALA A 288 -25.73 -36.76 -25.69
N GLU A 289 -25.95 -36.05 -26.80
CA GLU A 289 -25.00 -35.05 -27.29
C GLU A 289 -24.84 -33.87 -26.33
N ARG A 290 -25.95 -33.37 -25.76
CA ARG A 290 -25.91 -32.30 -24.76
C ARG A 290 -25.15 -32.73 -23.51
N GLY A 291 -25.47 -33.90 -22.96
CA GLY A 291 -24.77 -34.44 -21.78
C GLY A 291 -23.27 -34.64 -22.02
N ALA A 292 -22.88 -35.11 -23.20
CA ALA A 292 -21.46 -35.27 -23.55
C ALA A 292 -20.71 -33.92 -23.63
N ARG A 293 -21.36 -32.86 -24.13
CA ARG A 293 -20.77 -31.50 -24.18
C ARG A 293 -20.64 -30.88 -22.79
N GLU A 294 -21.64 -31.05 -21.93
CA GLU A 294 -21.61 -30.56 -20.54
C GLU A 294 -20.51 -31.25 -19.74
N ILE A 295 -20.34 -32.57 -19.88
CA ILE A 295 -19.22 -33.30 -19.27
C ILE A 295 -17.88 -32.78 -19.80
N ALA A 296 -17.73 -32.59 -21.12
CA ALA A 296 -16.48 -32.08 -21.70
C ALA A 296 -16.13 -30.67 -21.20
N ALA A 297 -17.13 -29.80 -21.01
CA ALA A 297 -16.92 -28.47 -20.44
C ALA A 297 -16.48 -28.53 -18.96
N LEU A 298 -16.99 -29.48 -18.19
CA LEU A 298 -16.67 -29.66 -16.77
C LEU A 298 -15.37 -30.46 -16.52
N SER A 299 -14.95 -31.32 -17.46
CA SER A 299 -13.76 -32.19 -17.36
C SER A 299 -12.48 -31.59 -17.97
N THR A 300 -12.52 -30.35 -18.45
CA THR A 300 -11.27 -29.67 -18.88
C THR A 300 -10.48 -29.22 -17.65
N ASP A 301 -9.68 -30.16 -17.13
CA ASP A 301 -8.57 -29.87 -16.23
C ASP A 301 -7.45 -29.17 -17.01
N GLY A 302 -7.05 -27.99 -16.54
CA GLY A 302 -5.65 -27.70 -16.22
C GLY A 302 -4.58 -27.68 -17.32
N SER A 303 -4.86 -27.93 -18.60
CA SER A 303 -3.95 -27.49 -19.66
C SER A 303 -4.14 -25.98 -19.80
N ALA A 304 -3.15 -25.19 -19.37
CA ALA A 304 -3.18 -23.75 -19.48
C ALA A 304 -3.81 -23.33 -20.83
N PRO A 305 -4.86 -22.49 -20.84
CA PRO A 305 -5.38 -21.98 -22.09
C PRO A 305 -4.19 -21.35 -22.81
N ALA A 306 -3.84 -21.87 -23.99
CA ALA A 306 -2.81 -21.24 -24.81
C ALA A 306 -3.21 -19.78 -24.97
N GLU A 307 -2.38 -18.89 -24.40
CA GLU A 307 -2.77 -17.52 -24.05
C GLU A 307 -3.53 -16.85 -25.20
N PRO A 308 -4.64 -16.13 -24.91
CA PRO A 308 -5.27 -15.29 -25.92
C PRO A 308 -4.22 -14.31 -26.48
N PRO A 309 -4.40 -13.81 -27.71
CA PRO A 309 -3.46 -12.84 -28.25
C PRO A 309 -3.32 -11.65 -27.28
N SER A 310 -2.10 -11.21 -26.99
CA SER A 310 -1.85 -10.08 -26.09
C SER A 310 -1.29 -8.91 -26.88
N ILE A 311 -1.73 -7.70 -26.54
CA ILE A 311 -1.31 -6.46 -27.20
C ILE A 311 -0.67 -5.57 -26.13
N GLN A 312 0.56 -5.14 -26.38
CA GLN A 312 1.29 -4.17 -25.55
C GLN A 312 1.63 -2.95 -26.41
N ILE A 313 1.31 -1.74 -25.92
CA ILE A 313 1.71 -0.50 -26.60
C ILE A 313 3.05 -0.07 -26.03
N ILE A 314 4.05 0.08 -26.90
CA ILE A 314 5.41 0.50 -26.56
C ILE A 314 5.49 2.03 -26.62
N GLU A 315 4.87 2.63 -27.64
CA GLU A 315 4.75 4.08 -27.82
C GLU A 315 3.30 4.45 -28.20
N PRO A 316 2.65 5.38 -27.47
CA PRO A 316 3.13 6.06 -26.27
C PRO A 316 3.09 5.16 -25.01
N SER A 317 3.98 5.39 -24.04
CA SER A 317 3.99 4.69 -22.75
C SER A 317 2.70 4.98 -21.97
N MET A 318 2.01 3.94 -21.50
CA MET A 318 0.73 4.04 -20.79
C MET A 318 0.92 3.71 -19.30
N VAL A 319 0.30 4.50 -18.41
CA VAL A 319 0.22 4.22 -16.96
C VAL A 319 -1.20 3.78 -16.63
N MET A 320 -1.37 2.65 -15.96
CA MET A 320 -2.68 2.13 -15.55
C MET A 320 -3.26 2.98 -14.42
N THR A 321 -4.43 3.57 -14.65
CA THR A 321 -5.33 4.05 -13.58
C THR A 321 -6.70 3.44 -13.81
N ARG A 322 -7.44 3.16 -12.72
CA ARG A 322 -8.65 2.31 -12.73
C ARG A 322 -9.60 2.62 -13.91
N GLY A 323 -9.83 1.61 -14.75
CA GLY A 323 -10.98 1.53 -15.66
C GLY A 323 -10.89 2.26 -17.00
N PHE A 324 -9.97 3.21 -17.23
CA PHE A 324 -9.84 3.90 -18.52
C PHE A 324 -8.39 4.27 -18.86
N LEU A 325 -7.99 4.08 -20.13
CA LEU A 325 -6.67 4.42 -20.65
C LEU A 325 -6.61 5.90 -21.06
N THR A 326 -5.96 6.74 -20.25
CA THR A 326 -5.66 8.14 -20.56
C THR A 326 -4.16 8.38 -20.66
N ARG A 327 -3.75 9.05 -21.75
CA ARG A 327 -2.41 9.64 -21.91
C ARG A 327 -2.15 10.65 -20.78
N GLY A 328 -0.95 10.63 -20.20
CA GLY A 328 -0.51 11.60 -19.21
C GLY A 328 -0.80 13.03 -19.66
N MET A 329 -1.46 13.79 -18.78
CA MET A 329 -1.84 15.18 -19.00
C MET A 329 -0.61 16.01 -19.35
N THR A 330 -0.65 16.69 -20.50
CA THR A 330 0.29 17.77 -20.82
C THR A 330 -0.37 19.06 -20.34
N VAL A 331 0.14 19.65 -19.26
CA VAL A 331 -0.26 21.01 -18.84
C VAL A 331 0.25 21.98 -19.89
N ALA A 332 -0.66 22.79 -20.44
CA ALA A 332 -0.32 23.91 -21.30
C ALA A 332 0.54 24.91 -20.52
N ARG A 333 1.82 25.03 -20.90
CA ARG A 333 2.67 26.15 -20.47
C ARG A 333 2.22 27.42 -21.19
N GLY A 334 1.92 28.45 -20.41
CA GLY A 334 1.65 29.79 -20.91
C GLY A 334 2.85 30.39 -21.66
N VAL A 335 2.53 30.95 -22.82
CA VAL A 335 3.18 32.01 -23.59
C VAL A 335 4.69 31.86 -23.85
N GLY A 336 5.02 31.37 -25.05
CA GLY A 336 6.31 31.62 -25.71
C GLY A 336 7.22 30.39 -25.86
N ALA A 337 6.77 29.32 -26.52
CA ALA A 337 7.68 28.29 -27.02
C ALA A 337 7.10 27.53 -28.24
N ALA A 338 7.99 27.26 -29.19
CA ALA A 338 7.96 26.47 -30.44
C ALA A 338 6.73 25.60 -30.81
N PRO A 339 6.46 25.39 -32.12
CA PRO A 339 5.35 24.56 -32.58
C PRO A 339 5.43 23.14 -32.01
N ALA A 340 4.27 22.60 -31.63
CA ALA A 340 4.09 21.28 -31.06
C ALA A 340 4.82 20.20 -31.91
N PRO A 341 5.56 19.26 -31.28
CA PRO A 341 6.16 18.17 -32.01
C PRO A 341 5.08 17.37 -32.75
N ALA A 342 5.38 16.96 -33.99
CA ALA A 342 4.49 16.15 -34.81
C ALA A 342 4.00 14.91 -34.04
N PRO A 343 2.75 14.47 -34.22
CA PRO A 343 2.23 13.30 -33.52
C PRO A 343 3.14 12.10 -33.80
N ALA A 344 3.67 11.50 -32.73
CA ALA A 344 4.43 10.26 -32.81
C ALA A 344 3.51 9.13 -33.31
N GLY A 345 4.04 8.25 -34.17
CA GLY A 345 3.33 7.04 -34.61
C GLY A 345 3.05 6.10 -33.43
N ILE A 346 2.17 5.13 -33.62
CA ILE A 346 1.87 4.12 -32.59
C ILE A 346 2.78 2.93 -32.85
N VAL A 347 3.52 2.51 -31.82
CA VAL A 347 4.36 1.31 -31.87
C VAL A 347 3.90 0.37 -30.77
N GLY A 348 3.69 -0.89 -31.10
CA GLY A 348 3.30 -1.91 -30.13
C GLY A 348 3.81 -3.28 -30.48
N HIS A 349 3.69 -4.20 -29.53
CA HIS A 349 3.98 -5.61 -29.66
C HIS A 349 2.69 -6.41 -29.56
N VAL A 350 2.52 -7.41 -30.42
CA VAL A 350 1.42 -8.38 -30.37
C VAL A 350 2.00 -9.80 -30.29
N SER A 351 1.61 -10.53 -29.26
CA SER A 351 1.89 -11.97 -29.14
C SER A 351 0.61 -12.73 -29.48
N ALA A 352 0.70 -13.75 -30.34
CA ALA A 352 -0.42 -14.62 -30.68
C ALA A 352 0.07 -16.07 -30.83
N PRO A 353 0.09 -16.87 -29.74
CA PRO A 353 0.61 -18.24 -29.74
C PRO A 353 -0.04 -19.16 -30.78
N ALA A 354 -1.32 -18.93 -31.11
CA ALA A 354 -2.06 -19.68 -32.13
C ALA A 354 -1.90 -19.15 -33.57
N GLY A 355 -1.02 -18.17 -33.77
CA GLY A 355 -0.81 -17.48 -35.05
C GLY A 355 -1.78 -16.31 -35.22
N LEU A 356 -1.23 -15.13 -35.52
CA LEU A 356 -2.01 -13.92 -35.79
C LEU A 356 -2.74 -14.04 -37.14
N LYS A 357 -4.04 -13.75 -37.15
CA LYS A 357 -4.86 -13.68 -38.36
C LYS A 357 -4.94 -12.25 -38.90
N SER A 358 -5.14 -11.27 -38.02
CA SER A 358 -5.16 -9.85 -38.39
C SER A 358 -4.88 -8.95 -37.20
N LEU A 359 -4.22 -7.82 -37.43
CA LEU A 359 -4.10 -6.71 -36.48
C LEU A 359 -4.63 -5.43 -37.14
N ARG A 360 -5.52 -4.71 -36.45
CA ARG A 360 -6.10 -3.46 -36.93
C ARG A 360 -5.91 -2.33 -35.93
N VAL A 361 -5.57 -1.14 -36.40
CA VAL A 361 -5.53 0.10 -35.62
C VAL A 361 -6.55 1.07 -36.22
N ASN A 362 -7.53 1.49 -35.43
CA ASN A 362 -8.69 2.30 -35.86
C ASN A 362 -9.41 1.73 -37.10
N GLY A 363 -9.49 0.40 -37.18
CA GLY A 363 -10.11 -0.31 -38.29
C GLY A 363 -9.23 -0.51 -39.53
N ALA A 364 -8.07 0.15 -39.62
CA ALA A 364 -7.10 -0.05 -40.69
C ALA A 364 -6.15 -1.23 -40.37
N GLU A 365 -5.88 -2.10 -41.35
CA GLU A 365 -4.99 -3.24 -41.18
C GLU A 365 -3.53 -2.81 -41.15
N VAL A 366 -2.77 -3.32 -40.17
CA VAL A 366 -1.36 -2.95 -39.94
C VAL A 366 -0.49 -4.19 -40.05
N GLN A 367 0.62 -4.06 -40.78
CA GLN A 367 1.60 -5.15 -40.90
C GLN A 367 2.38 -5.32 -39.60
N VAL A 368 2.59 -6.58 -39.22
CA VAL A 368 3.35 -6.98 -38.04
C VAL A 368 4.63 -7.67 -38.52
N ASP A 369 5.75 -7.32 -37.93
CA ASP A 369 7.03 -7.94 -38.25
C ASP A 369 7.17 -9.35 -37.63
N PRO A 370 8.18 -10.15 -38.02
CA PRO A 370 8.39 -11.49 -37.47
C PRO A 370 8.67 -11.55 -35.96
N ARG A 371 8.94 -10.39 -35.32
CA ARG A 371 9.17 -10.25 -33.88
C ARG A 371 7.91 -9.78 -33.14
N GLY A 372 6.76 -9.71 -33.81
CA GLY A 372 5.49 -9.29 -33.21
C GLY A 372 5.33 -7.77 -33.10
N ILE A 373 6.21 -6.97 -33.68
CA ILE A 373 6.15 -5.51 -33.60
C ILE A 373 5.29 -4.95 -34.73
N PHE A 374 4.39 -4.02 -34.40
CA PHE A 374 3.58 -3.29 -35.37
C PHE A 374 3.84 -1.78 -35.26
N ARG A 375 3.73 -1.10 -36.41
CA ARG A 375 3.86 0.36 -36.51
C ARG A 375 2.69 0.93 -37.27
N ALA A 376 1.93 1.82 -36.64
CA ALA A 376 0.82 2.52 -37.28
C ALA A 376 1.15 4.02 -37.44
N PRO A 377 0.73 4.63 -38.56
CA PRO A 377 0.94 6.05 -38.79
C PRO A 377 0.23 6.89 -37.72
N PRO A 378 0.72 8.10 -37.44
CA PRO A 378 0.13 8.98 -36.45
C PRO A 378 -1.33 9.29 -36.78
N THR A 379 -2.17 9.23 -35.75
CA THR A 379 -3.61 9.45 -35.89
C THR A 379 -4.05 10.71 -35.15
N ARG A 380 -4.99 11.45 -35.75
CA ARG A 380 -5.66 12.60 -35.13
C ARG A 380 -6.92 12.19 -34.37
N ALA A 381 -7.28 10.90 -34.38
CA ALA A 381 -8.46 10.42 -33.66
C ALA A 381 -8.20 10.52 -32.14
N PRO A 382 -9.13 11.10 -31.36
CA PRO A 382 -8.96 11.27 -29.92
C PRO A 382 -8.93 9.93 -29.18
N GLN A 383 -9.65 8.93 -29.71
CA GLN A 383 -9.58 7.55 -29.25
C GLN A 383 -8.92 6.66 -30.31
N VAL A 384 -8.02 5.82 -29.85
CA VAL A 384 -7.32 4.83 -30.65
C VAL A 384 -7.72 3.44 -30.17
N GLN A 385 -8.13 2.59 -31.11
CA GLN A 385 -8.52 1.21 -30.89
C GLN A 385 -7.57 0.29 -31.64
N VAL A 386 -6.94 -0.64 -30.92
CA VAL A 386 -6.10 -1.69 -31.49
C VAL A 386 -6.78 -3.03 -31.26
N VAL A 387 -6.99 -3.80 -32.34
CA VAL A 387 -7.68 -5.10 -32.30
C VAL A 387 -6.79 -6.15 -32.95
N ALA A 388 -6.44 -7.19 -32.20
CA ALA A 388 -5.78 -8.39 -32.70
C ALA A 388 -6.77 -9.55 -32.73
N VAL A 389 -6.75 -10.32 -33.81
CA VAL A 389 -7.54 -11.56 -33.95
C VAL A 389 -6.59 -12.69 -34.32
N ASP A 390 -6.65 -13.80 -33.59
CA ASP A 390 -5.84 -14.99 -33.90
C ASP A 390 -6.54 -15.91 -34.93
N ARG A 391 -5.86 -16.99 -35.37
CA ARG A 391 -6.43 -17.95 -36.33
C ARG A 391 -7.60 -18.78 -35.77
N ARG A 392 -7.78 -18.83 -34.45
CA ARG A 392 -8.90 -19.50 -33.78
C ARG A 392 -10.14 -18.61 -33.69
N GLY A 393 -9.99 -17.31 -33.94
CA GLY A 393 -11.06 -16.31 -33.87
C GLY A 393 -11.11 -15.57 -32.53
N GLU A 394 -10.15 -15.81 -31.63
CA GLU A 394 -10.04 -15.10 -30.35
C GLU A 394 -9.55 -13.67 -30.59
N ARG A 395 -10.17 -12.73 -29.88
CA ARG A 395 -9.98 -11.28 -30.09
C ARG A 395 -9.41 -10.63 -28.83
N ALA A 396 -8.34 -9.86 -29.02
CA ALA A 396 -7.83 -8.95 -28.00
C ALA A 396 -7.95 -7.51 -28.47
N GLU A 397 -8.27 -6.62 -27.55
CA GLU A 397 -8.56 -5.23 -27.85
C GLU A 397 -8.00 -4.28 -26.78
N VAL A 398 -7.35 -3.22 -27.24
CA VAL A 398 -6.84 -2.13 -26.39
C VAL A 398 -7.40 -0.82 -26.93
N ARG A 399 -8.03 -0.01 -26.06
CA ARG A 399 -8.55 1.34 -26.40
C ARG A 399 -7.89 2.39 -25.55
N PHE A 400 -7.20 3.37 -26.14
CA PHE A 400 -6.58 4.46 -25.39
C PHE A 400 -6.89 5.83 -25.99
N THR A 401 -6.88 6.86 -25.14
CA THR A 401 -7.11 8.23 -25.58
C THR A 401 -5.77 8.92 -25.82
N VAL A 402 -5.57 9.45 -27.03
CA VAL A 402 -4.40 10.26 -27.37
C VAL A 402 -4.81 11.72 -27.25
N ALA A 403 -4.24 12.43 -26.28
CA ALA A 403 -4.46 13.87 -26.14
C ALA A 403 -4.04 14.57 -27.43
N THR A 404 -5.04 15.02 -28.19
CA THR A 404 -4.91 16.01 -29.26
C THR A 404 -5.32 17.31 -28.60
N GLY A 405 -4.42 18.30 -28.59
CA GLY A 405 -4.62 19.53 -27.84
C GLY A 405 -5.97 20.18 -28.16
N GLY A 406 -6.71 20.54 -27.11
CA GLY A 406 -7.94 21.32 -27.21
C GLY A 406 -9.22 20.53 -26.95
N ALA A 407 -9.44 20.10 -25.71
CA ALA A 407 -10.79 19.90 -25.18
C ALA A 407 -10.76 20.11 -23.67
N GLU A 408 -11.36 21.21 -23.20
CA GLU A 408 -11.65 21.43 -21.78
C GLU A 408 -12.56 20.32 -21.27
N ILE A 409 -12.11 19.59 -20.26
CA ILE A 409 -12.93 18.64 -19.52
C ILE A 409 -13.46 19.39 -18.30
N GLN A 410 -14.77 19.64 -18.27
CA GLN A 410 -15.44 20.13 -17.06
C GLN A 410 -15.37 19.04 -15.98
N PRO A 411 -14.95 19.37 -14.74
CA PRO A 411 -14.90 18.40 -13.66
C PRO A 411 -16.32 17.97 -13.30
N VAL A 412 -16.59 16.66 -13.39
CA VAL A 412 -17.77 16.06 -12.78
C VAL A 412 -17.55 16.13 -11.27
N ALA A 413 -18.40 16.88 -10.56
CA ALA A 413 -18.36 16.98 -9.11
C ALA A 413 -18.41 15.59 -8.48
N ALA A 414 -17.39 15.25 -7.69
CA ALA A 414 -17.40 14.05 -6.88
C ALA A 414 -18.56 14.14 -5.88
N PRO A 415 -19.38 13.08 -5.70
CA PRO A 415 -20.38 13.06 -4.66
C PRO A 415 -19.68 13.19 -3.31
N ALA A 416 -20.16 14.12 -2.47
CA ALA A 416 -19.62 14.35 -1.14
C ALA A 416 -19.56 13.05 -0.34
N ALA A 417 -18.39 12.73 0.22
CA ALA A 417 -18.22 11.58 1.09
C ALA A 417 -19.15 11.69 2.31
N PRO A 418 -19.77 10.57 2.74
CA PRO A 418 -20.61 10.56 3.93
C PRO A 418 -19.78 10.98 5.15
N ALA A 419 -20.39 11.76 6.05
CA ALA A 419 -19.75 12.20 7.29
C ALA A 419 -19.26 11.00 8.11
N VAL A 420 -17.94 10.83 8.18
CA VAL A 420 -17.30 9.74 8.89
C VAL A 420 -17.15 10.15 10.36
N ASP A 421 -17.87 9.48 11.26
CA ASP A 421 -17.69 9.60 12.72
C ASP A 421 -16.42 8.85 13.15
N VAL A 422 -15.27 9.48 12.89
CA VAL A 422 -13.92 9.06 13.27
C VAL A 422 -13.20 10.25 13.87
N ASP A 423 -12.63 10.08 15.06
CA ASP A 423 -11.75 11.07 15.68
C ASP A 423 -10.37 11.02 15.01
N PHE A 424 -10.13 11.94 14.08
CA PHE A 424 -8.85 12.06 13.40
C PHE A 424 -7.78 12.73 14.25
N GLY A 425 -8.12 13.37 15.38
CA GLY A 425 -7.17 14.09 16.22
C GLY A 425 -6.72 15.43 15.63
N ARG A 426 -5.73 16.07 16.26
CA ARG A 426 -5.19 17.37 15.85
C ARG A 426 -3.95 17.20 14.99
N TYR A 427 -3.78 18.07 14.01
CA TYR A 427 -2.67 17.97 13.05
C TYR A 427 -1.62 19.05 13.25
N HIS A 428 -0.37 18.63 13.36
CA HIS A 428 0.81 19.50 13.48
C HIS A 428 1.77 19.18 12.33
N ALA A 429 2.51 20.19 11.85
CA ALA A 429 3.59 19.96 10.90
C ALA A 429 4.86 20.69 11.32
N LEU A 430 5.99 20.00 11.19
CA LEU A 430 7.32 20.59 11.18
C LEU A 430 7.85 20.56 9.76
N VAL A 431 8.06 21.72 9.16
CA VAL A 431 8.49 21.85 7.78
C VAL A 431 9.85 22.50 7.76
N ILE A 432 10.87 21.77 7.31
CA ILE A 432 12.27 22.18 7.28
C ILE A 432 12.72 22.28 5.83
N GLY A 433 13.27 23.43 5.45
CA GLY A 433 13.95 23.63 4.16
C GLY A 433 15.32 24.25 4.37
N ASN A 434 16.36 23.60 3.85
CA ASN A 434 17.75 24.06 3.97
C ASN A 434 18.33 24.31 2.58
N ASP A 435 18.59 25.59 2.26
CA ASP A 435 19.25 26.03 1.04
C ASP A 435 20.69 26.45 1.30
N ALA A 436 20.90 27.26 2.34
CA ALA A 436 22.11 28.04 2.57
C ALA A 436 23.09 27.32 3.51
N TYR A 437 23.78 26.32 2.98
CA TYR A 437 24.80 25.57 3.70
C TYR A 437 26.09 26.37 3.87
N ARG A 438 26.74 26.21 5.04
CA ARG A 438 28.02 26.86 5.34
C ARG A 438 29.19 26.20 4.62
N PHE A 439 29.17 24.87 4.49
CA PHE A 439 30.29 24.07 3.98
C PHE A 439 29.91 23.15 2.81
N LEU A 440 28.62 23.06 2.46
CA LEU A 440 28.10 22.24 1.36
C LEU A 440 27.58 23.14 0.23
N PRO A 441 27.39 22.59 -0.99
CA PRO A 441 26.77 23.32 -2.09
C PRO A 441 25.38 23.84 -1.70
N ARG A 442 25.07 25.07 -2.11
CA ARG A 442 23.76 25.68 -1.91
C ARG A 442 22.70 24.93 -2.73
N LEU A 443 21.53 24.70 -2.14
CA LEU A 443 20.34 24.24 -2.86
C LEU A 443 19.48 25.42 -3.29
N GLU A 444 18.75 25.25 -4.38
CA GLU A 444 17.93 26.32 -4.95
C GLU A 444 16.46 26.20 -4.59
N SER A 445 15.89 25.00 -4.37
CA SER A 445 14.43 24.83 -4.19
C SER A 445 13.98 24.49 -2.77
N ALA A 446 14.85 23.97 -1.90
CA ALA A 446 14.41 23.34 -0.64
C ALA A 446 13.62 24.27 0.30
N VAL A 447 14.02 25.55 0.46
CA VAL A 447 13.24 26.52 1.24
C VAL A 447 11.90 26.84 0.58
N ARG A 448 11.87 26.99 -0.76
CA ARG A 448 10.62 27.27 -1.50
C ARG A 448 9.65 26.11 -1.42
N ASP A 449 10.16 24.89 -1.54
CA ASP A 449 9.38 23.65 -1.45
C ASP A 449 8.77 23.51 -0.06
N ALA A 450 9.58 23.76 0.99
CA ALA A 450 9.12 23.80 2.37
C ALA A 450 8.00 24.84 2.58
N GLU A 451 8.14 26.06 2.05
CA GLU A 451 7.11 27.09 2.16
C GLU A 451 5.80 26.72 1.46
N ALA A 452 5.89 26.15 0.24
CA ALA A 452 4.73 25.74 -0.53
C ALA A 452 3.97 24.58 0.16
N VAL A 453 4.71 23.57 0.66
CA VAL A 453 4.11 22.47 1.41
C VAL A 453 3.46 22.99 2.69
N ALA A 454 4.13 23.89 3.41
CA ALA A 454 3.57 24.51 4.61
C ALA A 454 2.27 25.29 4.33
N ALA A 455 2.17 25.98 3.20
CA ALA A 455 0.96 26.69 2.80
C ALA A 455 -0.20 25.70 2.55
N VAL A 456 0.02 24.66 1.74
CA VAL A 456 -1.02 23.66 1.44
C VAL A 456 -1.51 22.94 2.71
N LEU A 457 -0.59 22.53 3.59
CA LEU A 457 -0.95 21.86 4.85
C LEU A 457 -1.76 22.77 5.79
N ARG A 458 -1.43 24.07 5.85
CA ARG A 458 -2.18 25.03 6.67
C ARG A 458 -3.54 25.34 6.08
N ASP A 459 -3.57 25.65 4.78
CA ASP A 459 -4.74 26.26 4.14
C ASP A 459 -5.79 25.21 3.84
N ARG A 460 -5.38 24.07 3.26
CA ARG A 460 -6.29 23.00 2.85
C ARG A 460 -6.56 21.96 3.92
N TYR A 461 -5.55 21.63 4.74
CA TYR A 461 -5.66 20.55 5.73
C TYR A 461 -5.72 21.03 7.19
N GLY A 462 -5.52 22.32 7.46
CA GLY A 462 -5.70 22.89 8.81
C GLY A 462 -4.62 22.53 9.82
N PHE A 463 -3.43 22.18 9.35
CA PHE A 463 -2.31 21.84 10.23
C PHE A 463 -1.81 23.07 11.02
N GLN A 464 -1.38 22.84 12.25
CA GLN A 464 -0.52 23.77 12.99
C GLN A 464 0.91 23.63 12.47
N VAL A 465 1.29 24.48 11.52
CA VAL A 465 2.58 24.39 10.82
C VAL A 465 3.65 25.29 11.44
N ARG A 466 4.78 24.70 11.85
CA ARG A 466 6.04 25.40 12.16
C ARG A 466 7.01 25.22 10.98
N VAL A 467 7.42 26.33 10.38
CA VAL A 467 8.41 26.34 9.30
C VAL A 467 9.77 26.74 9.86
N LEU A 468 10.80 25.96 9.55
CA LEU A 468 12.20 26.18 9.89
C LEU A 468 13.00 26.28 8.60
N LYS A 469 13.88 27.27 8.51
CA LYS A 469 14.66 27.55 7.30
C LYS A 469 16.13 27.64 7.65
N ASN A 470 16.97 26.96 6.88
CA ASN A 470 18.42 27.01 7.02
C ASN A 470 18.87 26.76 8.47
N VAL A 471 18.39 25.68 9.06
CA VAL A 471 18.59 25.36 10.48
C VAL A 471 19.80 24.49 10.72
N THR A 472 20.43 24.72 11.88
CA THR A 472 21.55 23.94 12.41
C THR A 472 21.11 22.60 12.99
N ARG A 473 22.07 21.74 13.32
CA ARG A 473 21.82 20.48 14.05
C ARG A 473 21.07 20.72 15.36
N TYR A 474 21.51 21.69 16.13
CA TYR A 474 20.91 22.03 17.42
C TYR A 474 19.44 22.45 17.27
N GLU A 475 19.15 23.38 16.37
CA GLU A 475 17.80 23.89 16.14
C GLU A 475 16.85 22.80 15.65
N THR A 476 17.35 21.91 14.77
CA THR A 476 16.57 20.78 14.26
C THR A 476 16.20 19.80 15.37
N LEU A 477 17.18 19.36 16.17
CA LEU A 477 16.95 18.40 17.26
C LEU A 477 16.14 19.03 18.40
N SER A 478 16.35 20.31 18.69
CA SER A 478 15.56 21.06 19.67
C SER A 478 14.09 21.12 19.26
N ALA A 479 13.79 21.49 18.02
CA ALA A 479 12.42 21.55 17.52
C ALA A 479 11.70 20.19 17.55
N LEU A 480 12.41 19.12 17.18
CA LEU A 480 11.90 17.75 17.28
C LEU A 480 11.64 17.34 18.74
N ASN A 481 12.54 17.69 19.66
CA ASN A 481 12.40 17.40 21.09
C ASN A 481 11.24 18.20 21.72
N GLU A 482 11.05 19.46 21.35
CA GLU A 482 9.91 20.28 21.78
C GLU A 482 8.58 19.62 21.37
N LEU A 483 8.48 19.14 20.13
CA LEU A 483 7.30 18.41 19.66
C LEU A 483 7.10 17.12 20.45
N ARG A 484 8.16 16.35 20.71
CA ARG A 484 8.07 15.13 21.55
C ARG A 484 7.47 15.41 22.93
N ARG A 485 7.84 16.52 23.56
CA ARG A 485 7.32 16.91 24.89
C ARG A 485 5.88 17.40 24.83
N LYS A 486 5.48 18.06 23.74
CA LYS A 486 4.19 18.76 23.62
C LYS A 486 3.06 17.88 23.07
N LEU A 487 3.36 17.00 22.12
CA LEU A 487 2.35 16.20 21.42
C LEU A 487 1.90 15.00 22.24
N THR A 488 0.60 14.68 22.16
CA THR A 488 -0.02 13.52 22.82
C THR A 488 -0.53 12.50 21.80
N ASP A 489 -1.13 11.41 22.28
CA ASP A 489 -1.81 10.40 21.45
C ASP A 489 -3.09 10.90 20.74
N GLN A 490 -3.45 12.18 20.91
CA GLN A 490 -4.52 12.86 20.18
C GLN A 490 -3.97 13.73 19.04
N ASP A 491 -2.65 13.76 18.86
CA ASP A 491 -1.97 14.57 17.87
C ASP A 491 -1.34 13.72 16.76
N ASN A 492 -1.38 14.24 15.54
CA ASN A 492 -0.66 13.72 14.38
C ASN A 492 0.41 14.72 13.95
N LEU A 493 1.56 14.22 13.52
CA LEU A 493 2.69 15.04 13.11
C LEU A 493 3.14 14.70 11.70
N LEU A 494 3.20 15.69 10.82
CA LEU A 494 3.90 15.58 9.54
C LEU A 494 5.24 16.32 9.63
N ILE A 495 6.33 15.63 9.31
CA ILE A 495 7.65 16.24 9.21
C ILE A 495 8.02 16.28 7.74
N TYR A 496 8.10 17.47 7.15
CA TYR A 496 8.65 17.66 5.81
C TYR A 496 10.09 18.13 5.95
N TYR A 497 11.03 17.43 5.31
CA TYR A 497 12.44 17.81 5.28
C TYR A 497 12.91 17.89 3.84
N ALA A 498 13.37 19.06 3.41
CA ALA A 498 14.04 19.28 2.15
C ALA A 498 15.46 19.79 2.40
N GLY A 499 16.46 19.11 1.84
CA GLY A 499 17.86 19.42 2.06
C GLY A 499 18.81 18.32 1.59
N HIS A 500 20.10 18.50 1.82
CA HIS A 500 21.10 17.46 1.58
C HIS A 500 20.95 16.27 2.53
N GLY A 501 21.26 15.09 2.01
CA GLY A 501 21.40 13.87 2.78
C GLY A 501 22.65 13.11 2.36
N GLU A 502 23.24 12.35 3.28
CA GLU A 502 24.46 11.56 3.05
C GLU A 502 24.29 10.13 3.54
N LEU A 503 24.96 9.18 2.88
CA LEU A 503 25.04 7.80 3.31
C LEU A 503 26.42 7.51 3.90
N ASP A 504 26.47 7.25 5.19
CA ASP A 504 27.68 6.70 5.80
C ASP A 504 27.88 5.26 5.32
N ARG A 505 28.90 5.05 4.48
CA ARG A 505 29.18 3.75 3.86
C ARG A 505 29.75 2.73 4.84
N ALA A 506 30.30 3.16 5.97
CA ALA A 506 30.90 2.24 6.95
C ALA A 506 29.83 1.44 7.70
N ASN A 507 28.68 2.05 7.96
CA ASN A 507 27.57 1.43 8.71
C ASN A 507 26.23 1.44 7.96
N VAL A 508 26.21 1.91 6.70
CA VAL A 508 25.05 2.00 5.82
C VAL A 508 23.91 2.82 6.45
N ARG A 509 24.23 3.89 7.18
CA ARG A 509 23.25 4.79 7.81
C ARG A 509 23.11 6.07 7.02
N GLY A 510 21.87 6.43 6.70
CA GLY A 510 21.56 7.74 6.13
C GLY A 510 21.52 8.83 7.19
N HIS A 511 21.84 10.04 6.76
CA HIS A 511 21.90 11.23 7.60
C HIS A 511 21.22 12.41 6.92
N TRP A 512 20.50 13.21 7.69
CA TRP A 512 20.05 14.53 7.29
C TRP A 512 21.20 15.51 7.56
N LEU A 513 21.46 16.41 6.61
CA LEU A 513 22.52 17.40 6.72
C LEU A 513 21.90 18.78 7.02
N PRO A 514 22.08 19.31 8.25
CA PRO A 514 21.72 20.69 8.59
C PRO A 514 22.72 21.69 7.97
N VAL A 515 22.46 23.00 8.07
CA VAL A 515 23.29 23.99 7.36
C VAL A 515 24.73 24.13 7.88
N ASP A 516 24.97 23.67 9.12
CA ASP A 516 26.27 23.57 9.77
C ASP A 516 26.96 22.21 9.54
N ALA A 517 26.41 21.35 8.67
CA ALA A 517 27.03 20.10 8.26
C ALA A 517 28.34 20.37 7.49
N GLU A 518 29.38 19.63 7.88
CA GLU A 518 30.69 19.64 7.23
C GLU A 518 30.84 18.40 6.34
N PRO A 519 31.51 18.51 5.16
CA PRO A 519 31.87 17.35 4.36
C PRO A 519 32.71 16.36 5.16
N GLU A 520 32.43 15.06 5.02
CA GLU A 520 33.21 13.96 5.64
C GLU A 520 33.28 13.98 7.18
N ASN A 521 32.57 14.88 7.85
CA ASN A 521 32.56 15.03 9.30
C ASN A 521 31.12 14.89 9.86
N PRO A 522 30.76 13.72 10.42
CA PRO A 522 29.41 13.44 10.86
C PRO A 522 29.01 14.14 12.17
N THR A 523 29.89 14.90 12.80
CA THR A 523 29.62 15.57 14.09
C THR A 523 28.40 16.48 14.06
N ASN A 524 28.13 17.16 12.93
CA ASN A 524 26.94 18.02 12.79
C ASN A 524 25.82 17.35 11.98
N TRP A 525 25.95 16.06 11.63
CA TRP A 525 24.94 15.33 10.86
C TRP A 525 23.90 14.69 11.76
N ILE A 526 22.63 14.66 11.32
CA ILE A 526 21.57 14.02 12.09
C ILE A 526 21.33 12.63 11.51
N SER A 527 21.72 11.59 12.24
CA SER A 527 21.49 10.22 11.81
C SER A 527 20.00 9.89 11.77
N ASN A 528 19.58 9.14 10.76
CA ASN A 528 18.23 8.59 10.66
C ASN A 528 17.86 7.73 11.88
N VAL A 529 18.86 7.12 12.54
CA VAL A 529 18.68 6.40 13.81
C VAL A 529 18.30 7.34 14.95
N ALA A 530 18.88 8.54 15.01
CA ALA A 530 18.51 9.55 16.01
C ALA A 530 17.08 10.05 15.77
N VAL A 531 16.73 10.34 14.51
CA VAL A 531 15.36 10.72 14.12
C VAL A 531 14.37 9.63 14.53
N THR A 532 14.62 8.40 14.11
CA THR A 532 13.79 7.22 14.39
C THR A 532 13.51 7.05 15.87
N ASP A 533 14.54 7.13 16.70
CA ASP A 533 14.39 6.96 18.14
C ASP A 533 13.63 8.12 18.78
N LEU A 534 13.81 9.34 18.28
CA LEU A 534 13.02 10.49 18.69
C LEU A 534 11.54 10.25 18.39
N LEU A 535 11.19 9.78 17.18
CA LEU A 535 9.82 9.41 16.81
C LEU A 535 9.24 8.26 17.65
N ASN A 536 10.09 7.31 18.07
CA ASN A 536 9.72 6.21 18.96
C ASN A 536 9.34 6.71 20.35
N ALA A 537 10.06 7.72 20.84
CA ALA A 537 9.76 8.37 22.12
C ALA A 537 8.60 9.39 22.05
N MET A 538 8.15 9.80 20.84
CA MET A 538 6.99 10.70 20.69
C MET A 538 5.66 9.99 20.96
N ALA A 539 4.77 10.63 21.72
CA ALA A 539 3.42 10.12 22.00
C ALA A 539 2.43 10.30 20.83
N ALA A 540 2.73 11.17 19.86
CA ALA A 540 1.89 11.43 18.67
C ALA A 540 1.35 10.13 18.05
N ARG A 541 0.06 10.09 17.72
CA ARG A 541 -0.60 8.88 17.20
C ARG A 541 -0.08 8.51 15.82
N HIS A 542 -0.17 9.43 14.87
CA HIS A 542 0.40 9.24 13.54
C HIS A 542 1.58 10.19 13.30
N VAL A 543 2.68 9.67 12.77
CA VAL A 543 3.78 10.49 12.25
C VAL A 543 4.08 10.06 10.82
N LEU A 544 4.10 11.04 9.92
CA LEU A 544 4.58 10.90 8.55
C LEU A 544 5.82 11.75 8.35
N ILE A 545 6.92 11.13 7.95
CA ILE A 545 8.09 11.85 7.44
C ILE A 545 8.00 11.91 5.92
N ILE A 546 8.04 13.11 5.36
CA ILE A 546 8.24 13.33 3.93
C ILE A 546 9.66 13.87 3.78
N ALA A 547 10.55 13.04 3.26
CA ALA A 547 11.97 13.38 3.11
C ALA A 547 12.30 13.60 1.64
N ASP A 548 12.49 14.87 1.27
CA ASP A 548 12.98 15.31 -0.03
C ASP A 548 14.50 15.54 0.02
N ALA A 549 15.24 14.44 0.14
CA ALA A 549 16.68 14.43 0.31
C ALA A 549 17.31 13.14 -0.23
N CYS A 550 18.58 13.21 -0.62
CA CYS A 550 19.36 12.04 -1.02
C CYS A 550 19.42 10.99 0.11
N TYR A 551 19.39 9.71 -0.24
CA TYR A 551 19.55 8.58 0.69
C TYR A 551 18.49 8.50 1.82
N ALA A 552 17.39 9.23 1.69
CA ALA A 552 16.26 9.18 2.60
C ALA A 552 15.64 7.77 2.70
N GLY A 553 15.78 6.93 1.67
CA GLY A 553 15.33 5.52 1.67
C GLY A 553 16.01 4.63 2.72
N THR A 554 17.04 5.08 3.43
CA THR A 554 17.53 4.36 4.63
C THR A 554 16.54 4.40 5.81
N LEU A 555 15.53 5.28 5.78
CA LEU A 555 14.42 5.31 6.74
C LEU A 555 13.37 4.22 6.46
N THR A 556 13.27 3.74 5.22
CA THR A 556 12.22 2.84 4.73
C THR A 556 12.68 1.38 4.71
N LEU A 557 11.74 0.44 4.90
CA LEU A 557 11.97 -0.97 4.58
C LEU A 557 11.74 -1.19 3.08
N SER A 558 12.62 -1.94 2.41
CA SER A 558 12.34 -2.46 1.07
C SER A 558 11.16 -3.44 1.12
N ALA A 559 10.18 -3.15 0.25
CA ALA A 559 8.93 -3.86 -0.04
C ALA A 559 7.96 -4.02 1.14
N THR A 560 6.85 -3.27 1.12
CA THR A 560 5.60 -3.75 1.74
C THR A 560 4.85 -4.63 0.75
N PRO A 561 4.20 -5.72 1.22
CA PRO A 561 3.34 -6.54 0.37
C PRO A 561 2.27 -5.70 -0.33
N GLU A 562 2.04 -6.01 -1.60
CA GLU A 562 0.81 -5.63 -2.30
C GLU A 562 -0.41 -6.31 -1.67
N ASP A 563 -1.56 -5.67 -1.86
CA ASP A 563 -2.94 -6.15 -1.65
C ASP A 563 -3.55 -5.95 -0.26
N THR A 564 -4.70 -5.28 -0.13
CA THR A 564 -5.96 -5.61 -0.83
C THR A 564 -6.82 -4.34 -0.98
N GLU A 565 -7.36 -4.12 -2.18
CA GLU A 565 -8.45 -3.16 -2.38
C GLU A 565 -9.65 -3.55 -1.49
N VAL A 566 -9.88 -2.80 -0.41
CA VAL A 566 -11.14 -2.92 0.34
C VAL A 566 -12.22 -2.17 -0.45
N GLN A 567 -12.81 -2.86 -1.42
CA GLN A 567 -14.02 -2.39 -2.11
C GLN A 567 -15.23 -2.60 -1.18
N GLY A 568 -15.77 -1.50 -0.62
CA GLY A 568 -17.07 -1.49 0.06
C GLY A 568 -17.18 -0.41 1.14
N SER A 569 -18.21 0.43 1.08
CA SER A 569 -18.39 1.61 1.95
C SER A 569 -18.46 1.31 3.45
N ALA A 570 -18.95 0.12 3.85
CA ALA A 570 -18.99 -0.31 5.26
C ALA A 570 -17.65 -0.93 5.73
N ALA A 571 -16.97 -1.69 4.88
CA ALA A 571 -15.65 -2.26 5.16
C ALA A 571 -14.57 -1.17 5.23
N ASN A 572 -14.72 -0.12 4.43
CA ASN A 572 -13.83 1.04 4.43
C ASN A 572 -13.90 1.83 5.74
N LEU A 573 -15.08 1.95 6.37
CA LEU A 573 -15.24 2.64 7.67
C LEU A 573 -14.64 1.86 8.84
N ALA A 574 -14.83 0.55 8.90
CA ALA A 574 -14.24 -0.29 9.94
C ALA A 574 -12.71 -0.30 9.83
N TRP A 575 -12.19 -0.40 8.60
CA TRP A 575 -10.76 -0.30 8.33
C TRP A 575 -10.20 1.09 8.68
N LEU A 576 -10.85 2.18 8.27
CA LEU A 576 -10.45 3.54 8.61
C LEU A 576 -10.43 3.78 10.12
N ARG A 577 -11.40 3.24 10.88
CA ARG A 577 -11.40 3.31 12.35
C ARG A 577 -10.19 2.60 12.95
N THR A 578 -9.87 1.40 12.46
CA THR A 578 -8.71 0.64 12.92
C THR A 578 -7.42 1.39 12.64
N VAL A 579 -7.22 1.82 11.40
CA VAL A 579 -6.03 2.56 10.95
C VAL A 579 -5.89 3.88 11.70
N ALA A 580 -6.98 4.63 11.91
CA ALA A 580 -6.97 5.90 12.62
C ALA A 580 -6.70 5.77 14.13
N SER A 581 -7.01 4.61 14.72
CA SER A 581 -6.83 4.34 16.15
C SER A 581 -5.44 3.81 16.51
N LYS A 582 -4.70 3.26 15.53
CA LYS A 582 -3.42 2.58 15.75
C LYS A 582 -2.25 3.51 15.50
N ARG A 583 -1.13 3.28 16.20
CA ARG A 583 0.05 4.14 16.03
C ARG A 583 0.66 3.97 14.64
N ALA A 584 0.95 5.08 13.96
CA ALA A 584 1.57 5.10 12.63
C ALA A 584 2.91 5.83 12.66
N ARG A 585 3.92 5.27 11.99
CA ARG A 585 5.28 5.83 11.85
C ARG A 585 5.76 5.45 10.46
N VAL A 586 5.50 6.32 9.50
CA VAL A 586 5.65 6.05 8.08
C VAL A 586 6.53 7.11 7.45
N ALA A 587 7.30 6.73 6.44
CA ALA A 587 8.11 7.65 5.66
C ALA A 587 7.74 7.56 4.18
N LEU A 588 7.63 8.72 3.55
CA LEU A 588 7.57 8.91 2.10
C LEU A 588 8.87 9.62 1.69
N THR A 589 9.69 8.98 0.89
CA THR A 589 11.00 9.52 0.49
C THR A 589 11.00 9.87 -0.98
N SER A 590 11.75 10.91 -1.37
CA SER A 590 11.85 11.33 -2.78
C SER A 590 12.67 10.38 -3.64
N GLY A 591 13.41 9.46 -3.03
CA GLY A 591 14.14 8.38 -3.68
C GLY A 591 14.64 7.34 -2.67
N GLY A 592 15.11 6.19 -3.19
CA GLY A 592 15.83 5.18 -2.41
C GLY A 592 17.24 5.61 -2.02
N LEU A 593 18.24 4.75 -2.20
CA LEU A 593 19.66 5.06 -1.95
C LEU A 593 20.35 5.85 -3.09
N LYS A 594 19.60 6.66 -3.83
CA LYS A 594 20.08 7.37 -5.03
C LYS A 594 20.03 8.89 -4.83
N PRO A 595 20.90 9.65 -5.51
CA PRO A 595 20.81 11.11 -5.53
C PRO A 595 19.49 11.55 -6.19
N VAL A 596 18.96 12.70 -5.76
CA VAL A 596 17.73 13.31 -6.31
C VAL A 596 18.06 14.65 -6.97
N LEU A 597 17.28 15.03 -7.98
CA LEU A 597 17.47 16.31 -8.69
C LEU A 597 16.89 17.46 -7.86
N ASP A 598 17.70 18.51 -7.67
CA ASP A 598 17.27 19.77 -7.03
C ASP A 598 16.24 20.53 -7.88
N GLN A 599 16.21 20.32 -9.21
CA GLN A 599 15.24 20.97 -10.11
C GLN A 599 14.72 20.05 -11.24
N GLY A 600 13.41 20.10 -11.45
CA GLY A 600 12.67 19.37 -12.49
C GLY A 600 12.25 20.21 -13.69
N GLY A 601 12.89 21.37 -13.91
CA GLY A 601 12.51 22.32 -14.95
C GLY A 601 11.35 23.27 -14.59
N GLY A 602 11.02 23.44 -13.30
CA GLY A 602 10.01 24.37 -12.76
C GLY A 602 10.50 25.08 -11.48
N ALA A 603 9.58 25.69 -10.71
CA ALA A 603 9.94 26.45 -9.49
C ALA A 603 10.30 25.57 -8.26
N HIS A 604 9.95 24.28 -8.32
CA HIS A 604 10.04 23.28 -7.25
C HIS A 604 10.86 22.05 -7.68
N SER A 605 11.32 21.24 -6.71
CA SER A 605 11.89 19.91 -7.00
C SER A 605 10.85 19.02 -7.71
N ILE A 606 11.30 17.97 -8.42
CA ILE A 606 10.39 17.03 -9.10
C ILE A 606 9.41 16.41 -8.09
N PHE A 607 9.95 16.01 -6.94
CA PHE A 607 9.18 15.35 -5.90
C PHE A 607 8.24 16.32 -5.18
N ALA A 608 8.71 17.51 -4.81
CA ALA A 608 7.88 18.53 -4.17
C ALA A 608 6.74 19.00 -5.10
N GLY A 609 7.02 19.19 -6.39
CA GLY A 609 5.99 19.53 -7.38
C GLY A 609 4.88 18.48 -7.44
N ALA A 610 5.25 17.20 -7.58
CA ALA A 610 4.29 16.09 -7.59
C ALA A 610 3.50 16.00 -6.27
N LEU A 611 4.15 16.20 -5.13
CA LEU A 611 3.52 16.22 -3.81
C LEU A 611 2.49 17.34 -3.70
N LEU A 612 2.85 18.56 -4.11
CA LEU A 612 1.98 19.73 -4.06
C LEU A 612 0.75 19.57 -4.95
N GLU A 613 0.88 18.98 -6.13
CA GLU A 613 -0.24 18.66 -7.01
C GLU A 613 -1.22 17.70 -6.34
N VAL A 614 -0.74 16.57 -5.80
CA VAL A 614 -1.60 15.59 -5.14
C VAL A 614 -2.30 16.19 -3.92
N LEU A 615 -1.55 16.90 -3.08
CA LEU A 615 -2.11 17.58 -1.91
C LEU A 615 -3.05 18.73 -2.29
N GLY A 616 -2.87 19.36 -3.45
CA GLY A 616 -3.68 20.48 -3.95
C GLY A 616 -4.95 20.06 -4.69
N GLU A 617 -4.99 18.84 -5.25
CA GLU A 617 -6.14 18.33 -6.02
C GLU A 617 -7.04 17.39 -5.20
N ASN A 618 -6.50 16.71 -4.18
CA ASN A 618 -7.23 15.72 -3.38
C ASN A 618 -8.55 16.20 -2.69
N PRO A 619 -9.72 15.66 -3.05
CA PRO A 619 -11.02 16.14 -2.55
C PRO A 619 -11.50 15.48 -1.23
N ASP A 620 -10.89 14.38 -0.79
CA ASP A 620 -11.38 13.53 0.30
C ASP A 620 -10.26 13.14 1.28
N VAL A 621 -10.58 12.35 2.32
CA VAL A 621 -9.54 11.79 3.21
C VAL A 621 -8.52 11.01 2.39
N LEU A 622 -7.24 11.38 2.54
CA LEU A 622 -6.12 10.84 1.78
C LEU A 622 -5.21 10.02 2.71
N GLU A 623 -5.18 8.71 2.48
CA GLU A 623 -4.26 7.79 3.15
C GLU A 623 -2.83 7.98 2.65
N GLY A 624 -1.84 7.78 3.52
CA GLY A 624 -0.42 7.88 3.19
C GLY A 624 -0.01 6.93 2.06
N ARG A 625 -0.55 5.70 2.02
CA ARG A 625 -0.34 4.78 0.88
C ARG A 625 -0.93 5.29 -0.43
N ARG A 626 -2.09 5.95 -0.38
CA ARG A 626 -2.70 6.55 -1.58
C ARG A 626 -1.90 7.76 -2.04
N LEU A 627 -1.50 8.63 -1.11
CA LEU A 627 -0.59 9.75 -1.37
C LEU A 627 0.67 9.25 -2.09
N PHE A 628 1.32 8.20 -1.57
CA PHE A 628 2.48 7.60 -2.21
C PHE A 628 2.22 7.16 -3.65
N ARG A 629 1.16 6.39 -3.92
CA ARG A 629 0.86 5.90 -5.28
C ARG A 629 0.66 7.06 -6.27
N GLU A 630 -0.04 8.11 -5.85
CA GLU A 630 -0.31 9.26 -6.69
C GLU A 630 0.93 10.14 -6.94
N VAL A 631 1.82 10.26 -5.93
CA VAL A 631 3.12 10.95 -6.05
C VAL A 631 4.08 10.15 -6.93
N LEU A 632 4.21 8.83 -6.70
CA LEU A 632 5.06 7.93 -7.47
C LEU A 632 4.76 8.03 -8.97
N ALA A 633 3.48 7.97 -9.35
CA ALA A 633 3.05 8.06 -10.74
C ALA A 633 3.50 9.37 -11.41
N ARG A 634 3.40 10.51 -10.70
CA ARG A 634 3.80 11.84 -11.19
C ARG A 634 5.31 11.99 -11.26
N VAL A 635 6.04 11.52 -10.24
CA VAL A 635 7.51 11.58 -10.21
C VAL A 635 8.11 10.73 -11.31
N LEU A 636 7.66 9.50 -11.51
CA LEU A 636 8.16 8.63 -12.59
C LEU A 636 7.90 9.24 -13.97
N TYR A 637 6.75 9.88 -14.16
CA TYR A 637 6.44 10.59 -15.41
C TYR A 637 7.41 11.76 -15.66
N ALA A 638 7.62 12.61 -14.65
CA ALA A 638 8.51 13.77 -14.74
C ALA A 638 9.99 13.38 -14.88
N SER A 639 10.46 12.39 -14.13
CA SER A 639 11.85 11.96 -14.11
C SER A 639 12.25 11.25 -15.41
N THR A 640 11.37 10.39 -15.95
CA THR A 640 11.57 9.73 -17.25
C THR A 640 11.65 10.75 -18.38
N GLY A 641 10.83 11.80 -18.34
CA GLY A 641 10.87 12.92 -19.29
C GLY A 641 12.20 13.70 -19.28
N LEU A 642 12.96 13.62 -18.18
CA LEU A 642 14.26 14.27 -17.99
C LEU A 642 15.45 13.30 -18.10
N GLY A 643 15.21 12.01 -18.37
CA GLY A 643 16.25 10.99 -18.46
C GLY A 643 16.91 10.65 -17.11
N PHE A 644 16.22 10.89 -15.99
CA PHE A 644 16.71 10.63 -14.64
C PHE A 644 15.82 9.61 -13.92
N ASP A 645 16.42 8.63 -13.26
CA ASP A 645 15.69 7.62 -12.48
C ASP A 645 15.52 8.11 -11.03
N GLN A 646 14.30 8.54 -10.72
CA GLN A 646 13.89 8.90 -9.37
C GLN A 646 12.63 8.11 -9.02
N THR A 647 12.77 7.17 -8.08
CA THR A 647 11.66 6.30 -7.64
C THR A 647 11.42 6.55 -6.15
N PRO A 648 10.34 7.28 -5.79
CA PRO A 648 9.91 7.45 -4.41
C PRO A 648 9.66 6.12 -3.70
N GLU A 649 9.81 6.10 -2.37
CA GLU A 649 9.50 4.94 -1.54
C GLU A 649 8.53 5.32 -0.42
N TYR A 650 7.65 4.38 -0.05
CA TYR A 650 6.77 4.51 1.10
C TYR A 650 6.81 3.28 1.98
N SER A 651 7.11 3.45 3.26
CA SER A 651 7.28 2.32 4.16
C SER A 651 7.16 2.74 5.62
N PRO A 652 6.78 1.81 6.52
CA PRO A 652 6.99 1.98 7.94
C PRO A 652 8.45 2.32 8.28
N ILE A 653 8.64 3.22 9.25
CA ILE A 653 9.98 3.57 9.74
C ILE A 653 10.42 2.49 10.73
N ARG A 654 11.51 1.80 10.40
CA ARG A 654 12.03 0.69 11.21
C ARG A 654 12.33 1.18 12.63
N TYR A 655 11.85 0.46 13.64
CA TYR A 655 12.05 0.77 15.06
C TYR A 655 11.53 2.12 15.57
N ALA A 656 10.73 2.85 14.80
CA ALA A 656 10.06 4.05 15.28
C ALA A 656 8.83 3.75 16.16
N GLY A 657 8.51 2.48 16.38
CA GLY A 657 7.29 2.07 17.07
C GLY A 657 6.04 2.15 16.20
N HIS A 658 6.17 1.80 14.92
CA HIS A 658 5.02 1.58 14.04
C HIS A 658 4.16 0.43 14.56
N GLU A 659 2.84 0.60 14.50
CA GLU A 659 1.85 -0.46 14.67
C GLU A 659 1.13 -0.68 13.33
N ALA A 660 -0.18 -0.89 13.32
CA ALA A 660 -0.94 -1.11 12.08
C ALA A 660 -1.65 0.14 11.55
N GLY A 661 -1.29 1.33 12.05
CA GLY A 661 -1.89 2.59 11.60
C GLY A 661 -1.31 3.07 10.26
N ASP A 662 -1.91 4.10 9.69
CA ASP A 662 -1.41 4.82 8.52
C ASP A 662 -1.62 6.32 8.74
N PHE A 663 -0.88 7.18 8.03
CA PHE A 663 -1.12 8.61 8.12
C PHE A 663 -2.34 8.99 7.28
N LEU A 664 -3.26 9.75 7.84
CA LEU A 664 -4.49 10.18 7.17
C LEU A 664 -4.48 11.70 7.04
N LEU A 665 -4.48 12.23 5.82
CA LEU A 665 -4.64 13.66 5.57
C LEU A 665 -6.12 13.97 5.34
N VAL A 666 -6.67 14.86 6.16
CA VAL A 666 -8.10 15.19 6.15
C VAL A 666 -8.27 16.63 5.67
N PRO A 667 -8.82 16.87 4.46
CA PRO A 667 -9.11 18.22 3.98
C PRO A 667 -10.13 18.94 4.87
N LYS A 668 -10.07 20.26 4.93
CA LYS A 668 -11.12 21.07 5.58
C LYS A 668 -12.43 20.92 4.81
N GLN A 669 -13.56 20.89 5.51
CA GLN A 669 -14.87 20.88 4.85
C GLN A 669 -15.05 22.17 4.04
N GLY A 670 -15.25 22.04 2.72
CA GLY A 670 -15.48 23.16 1.79
C GLY A 670 -14.24 23.73 1.09
N SER A 671 -13.09 23.04 1.14
CA SER A 671 -11.84 23.43 0.47
C SER A 671 -11.65 22.88 -0.94
#